data_AF-M8BCF8-F1
#
_entry.id   AF-M8BCF8-F1
#
_cell.length_a   1.000
_cell.length_b   1.000
_cell.length_c   1.000
_cell.angle_alpha   90.00
_cell.angle_beta   90.00
_cell.angle_gamma   90.00
#
_symmetry.space_group_name_H-M   'P 1'
#
loop_
_entity.id
_entity.type
_entity.pdbx_description
1 polymer ?
#
loop_
_entity_poly.entity_id
_entity_poly.type
_entity_poly.pdbx_seq_one_letter_code
_entity_poly.pdbx_strand_id
1 'polypeptide(L)'
;MEHRERHCPTEPRSRCLVPLPAGYRLPLPWPRSRDMVRMPACLLRDSVVLCGLLVQLIIWYNNVPHPKLVEYKKDQNWVRKSGNYFVFPGGGTQFKAGVTRYIRFIEQIMPQIKWGTHARTVLDVGCGVASFGGYLLDRNVITMSIAPKDEHEAQIQFALERGIPAFLAVIGTQKLPFPDNSFDVIHCARCRVHCACGKPLLELNRVLRPGGYYIWSATPVYRRGKRDEDDWNAMVTLTKSICWRTVVKSKDINRIGVVIYQKPTSNSCYTERKNNEPPLCSGSNGHSPWYTPLDSCLLLPALSKSGAGNSWPISWPERLNIRSSTSSENSSTWFSQENFDSDTKNWNGLISEVYSSEFAVNWSSIRNVMDMNAGFGGFAASLIDRPLWVMNVVPFDQPDTLPIIFNRGLIGVYHDWCESFNTYPRTYDLLHMSYLLQSLANRCDIIEIAAEIDRILRPGRWFVLQDNIGMIRKMDRVLRSLHYKTAIMRRQFLVARKSFWRPDSTDDWYKSTLTAQVVERAFQDNFLYVQNLIQSLHRAKKGAIFLKLDIAKAFDFVRWDCLLEVGFGNSEWRTWAAVLPPTRRRLQQGDPLSQFLFLLAIEPLRRIFACVIEAGIFKPIMHKLASIGVSLYADAAALFLNPYKREMKATQSILSACGSGLFTNLKKSSPFPICCDDQLITEVLLEFAKTIDSLPCKYLGLPLSLRKQLAC
;
A
#
# COMPACT_ATOMS: atom_id res chain seq x y z
N MET A 1 15.72 -9.05 -0.64
CA MET A 1 15.44 -7.98 -1.63
C MET A 1 13.94 -7.64 -1.69
N GLU A 2 13.11 -8.42 -1.00
CA GLU A 2 11.64 -8.48 -1.12
C GLU A 2 10.85 -7.37 -0.41
N HIS A 3 11.45 -6.59 0.50
CA HIS A 3 10.77 -5.41 1.10
C HIS A 3 10.43 -4.29 0.09
N ARG A 4 10.95 -4.37 -1.15
CA ARG A 4 10.79 -3.38 -2.22
C ARG A 4 9.58 -3.60 -3.13
N GLU A 5 8.90 -4.75 -3.07
CA GLU A 5 7.68 -4.95 -3.89
C GLU A 5 6.51 -4.06 -3.44
N ARG A 6 6.60 -3.49 -2.24
CA ARG A 6 5.59 -2.60 -1.65
C ARG A 6 6.05 -1.16 -1.45
N HIS A 7 7.35 -0.91 -1.47
CA HIS A 7 7.96 0.36 -1.14
C HIS A 7 8.91 0.80 -2.23
N CYS A 8 8.96 2.10 -2.48
CA CYS A 8 9.90 2.72 -3.39
C CYS A 8 11.34 2.34 -3.03
N PRO A 9 12.17 1.94 -4.01
CA PRO A 9 13.52 1.44 -3.74
C PRO A 9 14.50 2.49 -3.18
N THR A 10 14.16 3.77 -3.18
CA THR A 10 15.01 4.90 -2.74
C THR A 10 14.21 6.00 -2.03
N GLU A 11 14.80 6.62 -1.00
CA GLU A 11 14.31 7.83 -0.30
C GLU A 11 14.58 9.10 -1.14
N PRO A 12 13.70 10.14 -1.11
CA PRO A 12 12.47 10.28 -0.32
C PRO A 12 11.28 9.49 -0.89
N ARG A 13 10.36 9.09 0.01
CA ARG A 13 9.60 7.84 -0.03
C ARG A 13 8.17 7.83 -0.60
N SER A 14 7.58 8.94 -1.05
CA SER A 14 6.11 9.01 -1.16
C SER A 14 5.48 9.08 -2.55
N ARG A 15 6.25 9.03 -3.65
CA ARG A 15 5.72 9.30 -5.00
C ARG A 15 6.13 8.32 -6.10
N CYS A 16 6.57 7.09 -5.78
CA CYS A 16 6.89 6.12 -6.84
C CYS A 16 5.70 5.23 -7.22
N LEU A 17 5.70 4.77 -8.47
CA LEU A 17 4.73 3.79 -8.97
C LEU A 17 5.34 2.39 -8.91
N VAL A 18 4.55 1.41 -8.47
CA VAL A 18 5.00 0.02 -8.42
C VAL A 18 4.92 -0.60 -9.83
N PRO A 19 6.03 -1.17 -10.35
CA PRO A 19 6.05 -1.79 -11.67
C PRO A 19 5.13 -3.02 -11.72
N LEU A 20 4.72 -3.39 -12.94
CA LEU A 20 3.98 -4.61 -13.18
C LEU A 20 4.96 -5.81 -13.27
N PRO A 21 4.62 -6.96 -12.69
CA PRO A 21 5.36 -8.19 -12.95
C PRO A 21 5.44 -8.51 -14.44
N ALA A 22 6.56 -9.06 -14.89
CA ALA A 22 6.71 -9.50 -16.27
C ALA A 22 5.61 -10.52 -16.63
N GLY A 23 4.85 -10.24 -17.68
CA GLY A 23 3.73 -11.08 -18.11
C GLY A 23 2.52 -11.09 -17.17
N TYR A 24 2.32 -10.02 -16.38
CA TYR A 24 1.12 -9.79 -15.56
C TYR A 24 -0.17 -9.94 -16.38
N ARG A 25 -1.19 -10.55 -15.78
CA ARG A 25 -2.51 -10.73 -16.37
C ARG A 25 -3.60 -10.32 -15.40
N LEU A 26 -4.81 -10.04 -15.90
CA LEU A 26 -5.95 -9.85 -15.02
C LEU A 26 -6.25 -11.13 -14.24
N PRO A 27 -6.61 -11.03 -12.94
CA PRO A 27 -7.02 -12.19 -12.16
C PRO A 27 -8.21 -12.91 -12.80
N LEU A 28 -8.30 -14.23 -12.59
CA LEU A 28 -9.45 -15.00 -13.05
C LEU A 28 -10.72 -14.56 -12.30
N PRO A 29 -11.90 -14.60 -12.95
CA PRO A 29 -13.16 -14.26 -12.28
C PRO A 29 -13.49 -15.21 -11.12
N TRP A 30 -14.19 -14.70 -10.11
CA TRP A 30 -14.78 -15.53 -9.04
C TRP A 30 -15.95 -16.36 -9.60
N PRO A 31 -16.21 -17.61 -9.13
CA PRO A 31 -15.45 -18.37 -8.13
C PRO A 31 -14.27 -19.16 -8.71
N ARG A 32 -13.96 -19.00 -10.01
CA ARG A 32 -12.86 -19.74 -10.66
C ARG A 32 -11.50 -19.44 -10.05
N SER A 33 -11.32 -18.27 -9.46
CA SER A 33 -10.10 -17.90 -8.75
C SER A 33 -9.94 -18.58 -7.38
N ARG A 34 -11.00 -19.20 -6.82
CA ARG A 34 -10.97 -19.77 -5.46
C ARG A 34 -10.28 -21.13 -5.40
N ASP A 35 -10.82 -22.15 -6.07
CA ASP A 35 -10.42 -23.57 -5.95
C ASP A 35 -10.83 -24.36 -7.18
N MET A 36 -10.30 -25.57 -7.41
CA MET A 36 -10.74 -26.52 -8.45
C MET A 36 -12.23 -26.92 -8.30
N VAL A 37 -13.07 -26.56 -9.27
CA VAL A 37 -14.50 -26.87 -9.30
C VAL A 37 -14.69 -27.97 -10.35
N ARG A 38 -15.05 -29.17 -9.89
CA ARG A 38 -15.64 -30.20 -10.74
C ARG A 38 -17.11 -29.86 -10.95
N MET A 39 -17.47 -29.38 -12.15
CA MET A 39 -18.86 -29.31 -12.58
C MET A 39 -19.25 -30.61 -13.30
N PRO A 40 -20.47 -31.16 -13.08
CA PRO A 40 -21.06 -32.15 -13.97
C PRO A 40 -21.59 -31.46 -15.23
N ALA A 41 -21.21 -31.93 -16.41
CA ALA A 41 -21.71 -31.40 -17.68
C ALA A 41 -22.98 -32.13 -18.12
N CYS A 42 -24.03 -31.38 -18.40
CA CYS A 42 -25.23 -31.71 -19.17
C CYS A 42 -25.67 -30.37 -19.78
N LEU A 43 -26.05 -30.17 -21.04
CA LEU A 43 -26.45 -31.00 -22.18
C LEU A 43 -26.21 -30.13 -23.44
N LEU A 44 -25.82 -30.73 -24.57
CA LEU A 44 -26.54 -30.60 -25.85
C LEU A 44 -25.89 -31.47 -26.93
N ARG A 45 -26.75 -31.81 -27.88
CA ARG A 45 -26.76 -32.95 -28.80
C ARG A 45 -25.61 -33.02 -29.81
N ASP A 46 -25.38 -34.27 -30.20
CA ASP A 46 -24.80 -34.78 -31.44
C ASP A 46 -23.27 -34.75 -31.61
N SER A 47 -22.69 -35.83 -31.07
CA SER A 47 -21.79 -36.73 -31.81
C SER A 47 -20.36 -36.29 -32.11
N VAL A 48 -19.54 -36.02 -31.08
CA VAL A 48 -18.11 -36.42 -31.04
C VAL A 48 -17.67 -36.61 -29.58
N VAL A 49 -17.23 -37.82 -29.21
CA VAL A 49 -16.57 -38.07 -27.91
C VAL A 49 -15.11 -37.63 -28.02
N LEU A 50 -14.76 -36.52 -27.37
CA LEU A 50 -13.40 -36.24 -26.93
C LEU A 50 -13.42 -36.11 -25.41
N CYS A 51 -13.17 -37.24 -24.76
CA CYS A 51 -12.95 -37.31 -23.33
C CYS A 51 -11.62 -36.61 -23.01
N GLY A 52 -11.71 -35.40 -22.46
CA GLY A 52 -10.56 -34.61 -22.01
C GLY A 52 -10.93 -33.79 -20.79
N LEU A 53 -10.93 -34.42 -19.61
CA LEU A 53 -10.96 -33.74 -18.33
C LEU A 53 -9.76 -32.78 -18.21
N LEU A 54 -9.98 -31.49 -17.93
CA LEU A 54 -9.11 -30.63 -17.11
C LEU A 54 -9.71 -29.23 -16.97
N VAL A 55 -10.45 -28.97 -15.89
CA VAL A 55 -10.63 -27.61 -15.38
C VAL A 55 -9.84 -27.52 -14.08
N GLN A 56 -8.56 -27.19 -14.20
CA GLN A 56 -7.73 -26.78 -13.06
C GLN A 56 -8.03 -25.31 -12.77
N LEU A 57 -8.35 -24.99 -11.52
CA LEU A 57 -8.58 -23.62 -11.08
C LEU A 57 -7.36 -23.08 -10.36
N ILE A 58 -7.05 -21.84 -10.67
CA ILE A 58 -5.68 -21.39 -10.81
C ILE A 58 -5.57 -19.89 -10.62
N ILE A 59 -4.47 -19.39 -10.06
CA ILE A 59 -4.06 -18.00 -10.29
C ILE A 59 -2.87 -17.97 -11.25
N TRP A 60 -2.65 -16.86 -11.94
CA TRP A 60 -1.51 -16.72 -12.84
C TRP A 60 -0.20 -16.74 -12.06
N TYR A 61 0.74 -17.58 -12.49
CA TYR A 61 2.08 -17.64 -11.90
C TYR A 61 2.76 -16.26 -11.90
N ASN A 62 2.68 -15.56 -13.03
CA ASN A 62 3.31 -14.25 -13.22
C ASN A 62 2.74 -13.15 -12.32
N ASN A 63 1.52 -13.30 -11.80
CA ASN A 63 0.93 -12.30 -10.92
C ASN A 63 1.53 -12.36 -9.50
N VAL A 64 2.01 -13.54 -9.10
CA VAL A 64 2.58 -13.83 -7.77
C VAL A 64 3.82 -14.71 -7.94
N PRO A 65 4.90 -14.25 -8.62
CA PRO A 65 6.00 -15.10 -9.08
C PRO A 65 6.95 -15.49 -7.94
N HIS A 66 6.45 -16.26 -6.97
CA HIS A 66 7.14 -16.70 -5.77
C HIS A 66 7.48 -18.20 -5.86
N PRO A 67 8.52 -18.59 -6.62
CA PRO A 67 8.87 -20.01 -6.84
C PRO A 67 9.26 -20.72 -5.54
N LYS A 68 9.95 -20.01 -4.63
CA LYS A 68 10.44 -20.56 -3.36
C LYS A 68 9.32 -21.07 -2.45
N LEU A 69 8.16 -20.42 -2.42
CA LEU A 69 7.04 -20.86 -1.57
C LEU A 69 6.48 -22.20 -2.07
N VAL A 70 6.34 -22.36 -3.39
CA VAL A 70 5.85 -23.62 -3.97
C VAL A 70 6.82 -24.75 -3.69
N GLU A 71 8.11 -24.50 -3.82
CA GLU A 71 9.14 -25.49 -3.51
C GLU A 71 9.14 -25.87 -2.02
N TYR A 72 9.08 -24.90 -1.12
CA TYR A 72 9.09 -25.12 0.33
C TYR A 72 7.80 -25.77 0.87
N LYS A 73 6.66 -25.59 0.17
CA LYS A 73 5.34 -26.08 0.62
C LYS A 73 4.76 -27.21 -0.26
N LYS A 74 5.53 -27.75 -1.20
CA LYS A 74 5.07 -28.81 -2.13
C LYS A 74 4.48 -30.03 -1.42
N ASP A 75 5.10 -30.45 -0.32
CA ASP A 75 4.70 -31.64 0.45
C ASP A 75 3.48 -31.40 1.36
N GLN A 76 3.03 -30.14 1.49
CA GLN A 76 1.92 -29.76 2.36
C GLN A 76 0.59 -29.64 1.59
N ASN A 77 0.57 -29.88 0.28
CA ASN A 77 -0.60 -29.73 -0.59
C ASN A 77 -1.28 -28.34 -0.45
N TRP A 78 -0.50 -27.29 -0.20
CA TRP A 78 -1.01 -25.92 -0.12
C TRP A 78 -1.15 -25.27 -1.49
N VAL A 79 -0.11 -25.40 -2.31
CA VAL A 79 -0.02 -24.80 -3.64
C VAL A 79 0.87 -25.67 -4.51
N ARG A 80 0.51 -25.83 -5.77
CA ARG A 80 1.29 -26.54 -6.79
C ARG A 80 1.39 -25.66 -8.03
N LYS A 81 2.56 -25.63 -8.69
CA LYS A 81 2.67 -25.00 -10.01
C LYS A 81 2.23 -26.02 -11.07
N SER A 82 1.33 -25.62 -11.97
CA SER A 82 0.88 -26.39 -13.13
C SER A 82 0.92 -25.47 -14.36
N GLY A 83 1.94 -25.63 -15.21
CA GLY A 83 2.18 -24.73 -16.34
C GLY A 83 2.33 -23.26 -15.90
N ASN A 84 1.50 -22.38 -16.48
CA ASN A 84 1.47 -20.93 -16.22
C ASN A 84 0.70 -20.53 -14.96
N TYR A 85 0.40 -21.49 -14.09
CA TYR A 85 -0.58 -21.32 -13.05
C TYR A 85 -0.17 -21.92 -11.71
N PHE A 86 -0.72 -21.35 -10.63
CA PHE A 86 -0.74 -21.97 -9.31
C PHE A 86 -2.09 -22.61 -9.03
N VAL A 87 -2.07 -23.89 -8.69
CA VAL A 87 -3.23 -24.71 -8.32
C VAL A 87 -3.27 -24.86 -6.80
N PHE A 88 -4.45 -24.69 -6.21
CA PHE A 88 -4.70 -24.89 -4.78
C PHE A 88 -5.55 -26.15 -4.60
N PRO A 89 -4.95 -27.29 -4.21
CA PRO A 89 -5.68 -28.56 -4.11
C PRO A 89 -6.59 -28.64 -2.86
N GLY A 90 -6.82 -27.53 -2.15
CA GLY A 90 -7.72 -27.45 -0.99
C GLY A 90 -7.21 -28.14 0.29
N GLY A 91 -5.99 -28.67 0.25
CA GLY A 91 -5.34 -29.35 1.37
C GLY A 91 -4.53 -28.42 2.27
N GLY A 92 -4.06 -28.96 3.38
CA GLY A 92 -3.04 -28.33 4.18
C GLY A 92 -2.55 -29.17 5.34
N THR A 93 -1.50 -28.70 6.02
CA THR A 93 -0.91 -29.48 7.11
C THR A 93 -1.89 -29.77 8.26
N GLN A 94 -2.89 -28.89 8.47
CA GLN A 94 -4.00 -29.12 9.40
C GLN A 94 -5.27 -29.68 8.73
N PHE A 95 -5.35 -29.68 7.40
CA PHE A 95 -6.53 -30.07 6.63
C PHE A 95 -6.15 -31.14 5.59
N LYS A 96 -5.55 -32.25 6.03
CA LYS A 96 -5.01 -33.30 5.13
C LYS A 96 -6.06 -33.89 4.19
N ALA A 97 -7.29 -34.04 4.67
CA ALA A 97 -8.43 -34.53 3.90
C ALA A 97 -9.27 -33.40 3.25
N GLY A 98 -8.71 -32.20 3.14
CA GLY A 98 -9.36 -31.03 2.57
C GLY A 98 -10.09 -30.16 3.61
N VAL A 99 -10.09 -28.85 3.38
CA VAL A 99 -10.68 -27.86 4.31
C VAL A 99 -12.20 -28.00 4.45
N THR A 100 -12.91 -28.42 3.40
CA THR A 100 -14.38 -28.67 3.47
C THR A 100 -14.71 -29.71 4.53
N ARG A 101 -13.91 -30.79 4.61
CA ARG A 101 -14.11 -31.86 5.60
C ARG A 101 -13.81 -31.37 7.01
N TYR A 102 -12.80 -30.52 7.16
CA TYR A 102 -12.47 -29.89 8.43
C TYR A 102 -13.61 -28.98 8.95
N ILE A 103 -14.19 -28.15 8.09
CA ILE A 103 -15.35 -27.31 8.47
C ILE A 103 -16.54 -28.19 8.89
N ARG A 104 -16.84 -29.25 8.14
CA ARG A 104 -17.89 -30.22 8.51
C ARG A 104 -17.62 -30.91 9.84
N PHE A 105 -16.36 -31.25 10.12
CA PHE A 105 -15.98 -31.82 11.41
C PHE A 105 -16.23 -30.82 12.56
N ILE A 106 -15.91 -29.53 12.38
CA ILE A 106 -16.23 -28.50 13.38
C ILE A 106 -17.75 -28.38 13.58
N GLU A 107 -18.53 -28.38 12.50
CA GLU A 107 -20.00 -28.34 12.56
C GLU A 107 -20.57 -29.52 13.36
N GLN A 108 -20.00 -30.70 13.23
CA GLN A 108 -20.42 -31.91 13.95
C GLN A 108 -20.10 -31.84 15.44
N ILE A 109 -18.89 -31.41 15.80
CA ILE A 109 -18.45 -31.39 17.21
C ILE A 109 -18.98 -30.17 17.97
N MET A 110 -19.33 -29.08 17.28
CA MET A 110 -19.85 -27.86 17.88
C MET A 110 -20.96 -27.22 17.01
N PRO A 111 -22.15 -27.85 16.94
CA PRO A 111 -23.25 -27.39 16.11
C PRO A 111 -23.77 -26.00 16.49
N GLN A 112 -23.54 -25.57 17.74
CA GLN A 112 -23.96 -24.25 18.24
C GLN A 112 -23.24 -23.07 17.57
N ILE A 113 -22.13 -23.29 16.87
CA ILE A 113 -21.47 -22.22 16.10
C ILE A 113 -22.41 -21.70 15.00
N LYS A 114 -23.23 -22.58 14.39
CA LYS A 114 -24.22 -22.26 13.34
C LYS A 114 -23.69 -21.22 12.33
N TRP A 115 -22.71 -21.62 11.52
CA TRP A 115 -22.11 -20.77 10.49
C TRP A 115 -23.16 -20.07 9.62
N GLY A 116 -22.98 -18.77 9.39
CA GLY A 116 -23.82 -17.96 8.52
C GLY A 116 -25.13 -17.47 9.13
N THR A 117 -25.43 -17.88 10.37
CA THR A 117 -26.62 -17.41 11.10
C THR A 117 -26.21 -16.82 12.44
N HIS A 118 -25.61 -17.64 13.32
CA HIS A 118 -25.11 -17.20 14.61
C HIS A 118 -23.68 -16.66 14.51
N ALA A 119 -22.79 -17.38 13.85
CA ALA A 119 -21.42 -16.94 13.55
C ALA A 119 -21.32 -16.40 12.13
N ARG A 120 -21.06 -15.11 11.97
CA ARG A 120 -20.98 -14.42 10.67
C ARG A 120 -19.62 -13.80 10.42
N THR A 121 -18.96 -13.20 11.42
CA THR A 121 -17.62 -12.62 11.29
C THR A 121 -16.56 -13.51 11.95
N VAL A 122 -15.53 -13.87 11.20
CA VAL A 122 -14.45 -14.75 11.68
C VAL A 122 -13.08 -14.10 11.49
N LEU A 123 -12.19 -14.27 12.46
CA LEU A 123 -10.77 -13.95 12.32
C LEU A 123 -9.97 -15.25 12.17
N ASP A 124 -9.24 -15.39 11.05
CA ASP A 124 -8.35 -16.54 10.80
C ASP A 124 -6.89 -16.12 11.00
N VAL A 125 -6.31 -16.52 12.12
CA VAL A 125 -4.96 -16.13 12.54
C VAL A 125 -3.95 -17.13 11.99
N GLY A 126 -2.88 -16.66 11.35
CA GLY A 126 -1.88 -17.55 10.76
C GLY A 126 -2.44 -18.37 9.59
N CYS A 127 -3.38 -17.79 8.85
CA CYS A 127 -4.26 -18.44 7.86
C CYS A 127 -3.58 -19.10 6.64
N GLY A 128 -2.27 -18.91 6.46
CA GLY A 128 -1.57 -19.36 5.27
C GLY A 128 -2.14 -18.74 4.00
N VAL A 129 -2.64 -19.58 3.08
CA VAL A 129 -3.32 -19.15 1.84
C VAL A 129 -4.82 -18.87 2.03
N ALA A 130 -5.28 -18.74 3.28
CA ALA A 130 -6.65 -18.42 3.67
C ALA A 130 -7.74 -19.40 3.19
N SER A 131 -7.40 -20.70 3.06
CA SER A 131 -8.37 -21.70 2.60
C SER A 131 -9.55 -21.87 3.57
N PHE A 132 -9.36 -21.74 4.88
CA PHE A 132 -10.46 -21.83 5.85
C PHE A 132 -11.49 -20.72 5.61
N GLY A 133 -11.03 -19.46 5.56
CA GLY A 133 -11.88 -18.32 5.23
C GLY A 133 -12.53 -18.40 3.85
N GLY A 134 -11.79 -18.86 2.83
CA GLY A 134 -12.31 -18.99 1.46
C GLY A 134 -13.51 -19.92 1.33
N TYR A 135 -13.55 -21.04 2.07
CA TYR A 135 -14.65 -22.02 2.03
C TYR A 135 -15.80 -21.67 2.98
N LEU A 136 -15.57 -20.79 3.96
CA LEU A 136 -16.60 -20.25 4.82
C LEU A 136 -17.51 -19.24 4.10
N LEU A 137 -17.05 -18.64 3.00
CA LEU A 137 -17.87 -17.78 2.13
C LEU A 137 -19.12 -18.51 1.59
N ASP A 138 -19.02 -19.81 1.29
CA ASP A 138 -20.16 -20.64 0.85
C ASP A 138 -21.22 -20.84 1.94
N ARG A 139 -20.90 -20.49 3.18
CA ARG A 139 -21.78 -20.59 4.36
C ARG A 139 -22.22 -19.22 4.84
N ASN A 140 -22.16 -18.18 4.00
CA ASN A 140 -22.45 -16.80 4.41
C ASN A 140 -21.62 -16.35 5.63
N VAL A 141 -20.36 -16.78 5.72
CA VAL A 141 -19.43 -16.34 6.75
C VAL A 141 -18.31 -15.55 6.10
N ILE A 142 -18.06 -14.35 6.60
CA ILE A 142 -16.97 -13.50 6.14
C ILE A 142 -15.80 -13.61 7.09
N THR A 143 -14.65 -14.03 6.56
CA THR A 143 -13.45 -14.31 7.35
C THR A 143 -12.35 -13.34 7.01
N MET A 144 -11.91 -12.55 7.99
CA MET A 144 -10.70 -11.75 7.88
C MET A 144 -9.50 -12.63 8.16
N SER A 145 -8.67 -12.86 7.16
CA SER A 145 -7.51 -13.74 7.26
C SER A 145 -6.23 -12.93 7.47
N ILE A 146 -5.49 -13.18 8.57
CA ILE A 146 -4.28 -12.43 8.90
C ILE A 146 -3.04 -13.33 8.95
N ALA A 147 -1.91 -12.79 8.51
CA ALA A 147 -0.59 -13.39 8.70
C ALA A 147 0.49 -12.32 8.88
N PRO A 148 1.57 -12.63 9.62
CA PRO A 148 2.69 -11.72 9.79
C PRO A 148 3.51 -11.56 8.50
N LYS A 149 4.40 -10.57 8.52
CA LYS A 149 5.48 -10.42 7.55
C LYS A 149 6.60 -11.38 7.94
N ASP A 150 6.62 -12.58 7.38
CA ASP A 150 7.67 -13.58 7.63
C ASP A 150 8.47 -13.90 6.35
N GLU A 151 9.62 -14.55 6.50
CA GLU A 151 10.54 -14.94 5.40
C GLU A 151 9.92 -15.90 4.35
N HIS A 152 8.64 -16.29 4.51
CA HIS A 152 7.86 -17.10 3.57
C HIS A 152 6.89 -16.23 2.72
N GLU A 153 7.38 -15.03 2.36
CA GLU A 153 6.81 -13.71 2.02
C GLU A 153 5.61 -13.52 1.04
N ALA A 154 4.71 -14.49 0.79
CA ALA A 154 3.59 -14.24 -0.15
C ALA A 154 2.24 -14.92 0.14
N GLN A 155 2.07 -15.59 1.29
CA GLN A 155 0.88 -16.43 1.54
C GLN A 155 -0.45 -15.65 1.48
N ILE A 156 -0.48 -14.44 2.06
CA ILE A 156 -1.64 -13.53 1.99
C ILE A 156 -1.84 -12.97 0.59
N GLN A 157 -0.77 -12.76 -0.18
CA GLN A 157 -0.89 -12.32 -1.58
C GLN A 157 -1.66 -13.33 -2.42
N PHE A 158 -1.44 -14.63 -2.19
CA PHE A 158 -2.24 -15.69 -2.83
C PHE A 158 -3.72 -15.60 -2.46
N ALA A 159 -4.05 -15.38 -1.18
CA ALA A 159 -5.43 -15.22 -0.74
C ALA A 159 -6.13 -14.04 -1.43
N LEU A 160 -5.45 -12.89 -1.46
CA LEU A 160 -5.93 -11.66 -2.10
C LEU A 160 -6.09 -11.84 -3.62
N GLU A 161 -5.16 -12.52 -4.27
CA GLU A 161 -5.24 -12.81 -5.72
C GLU A 161 -6.35 -13.80 -6.07
N ARG A 162 -6.67 -14.73 -5.16
CA ARG A 162 -7.82 -15.63 -5.26
C ARG A 162 -9.16 -14.94 -5.01
N GLY A 163 -9.15 -13.74 -4.41
CA GLY A 163 -10.35 -12.98 -4.06
C GLY A 163 -10.93 -13.30 -2.67
N ILE A 164 -10.07 -13.71 -1.73
CA ILE A 164 -10.42 -14.04 -0.34
C ILE A 164 -10.04 -12.85 0.56
N PRO A 165 -10.89 -12.44 1.53
CA PRO A 165 -10.55 -11.34 2.44
C PRO A 165 -9.32 -11.65 3.29
N ALA A 166 -8.34 -10.77 3.21
CA ALA A 166 -7.10 -10.91 3.96
C ALA A 166 -6.44 -9.57 4.26
N PHE A 167 -5.67 -9.53 5.34
CA PHE A 167 -4.99 -8.34 5.85
C PHE A 167 -3.66 -8.71 6.48
N LEU A 168 -2.67 -7.83 6.41
CA LEU A 168 -1.37 -8.11 7.01
C LEU A 168 -1.27 -7.47 8.38
N ALA A 169 -1.08 -8.32 9.37
CA ALA A 169 -0.98 -7.89 10.75
C ALA A 169 -0.04 -8.81 11.53
N VAL A 170 0.70 -8.21 12.46
CA VAL A 170 1.59 -8.92 13.38
C VAL A 170 0.98 -8.81 14.79
N ILE A 171 0.43 -9.93 15.28
CA ILE A 171 -0.25 -10.00 16.59
C ILE A 171 0.73 -10.03 17.80
N GLY A 172 2.03 -9.88 17.57
CA GLY A 172 3.06 -9.99 18.60
C GLY A 172 3.55 -8.67 19.20
N THR A 173 3.22 -7.53 18.57
CA THR A 173 3.85 -6.24 18.91
C THR A 173 2.84 -5.14 19.21
N GLN A 174 1.75 -5.06 18.44
CA GLN A 174 0.74 -4.00 18.52
C GLN A 174 -0.66 -4.61 18.49
N LYS A 175 -1.64 -3.86 18.99
CA LYS A 175 -3.06 -4.23 18.86
C LYS A 175 -3.43 -4.32 17.38
N LEU A 176 -4.30 -5.26 17.06
CA LEU A 176 -4.89 -5.36 15.74
C LEU A 176 -5.79 -4.13 15.51
N PRO A 177 -5.89 -3.61 14.27
CA PRO A 177 -6.68 -2.43 13.93
C PRO A 177 -8.18 -2.75 13.84
N PHE A 178 -8.67 -3.53 14.79
CA PHE A 178 -10.07 -3.92 14.95
C PHE A 178 -10.57 -3.43 16.32
N PRO A 179 -11.85 -3.03 16.44
CA PRO A 179 -12.43 -2.68 17.72
C PRO A 179 -12.55 -3.90 18.64
N ASP A 180 -12.81 -3.62 19.92
CA ASP A 180 -13.11 -4.66 20.90
C ASP A 180 -14.36 -5.43 20.49
N ASN A 181 -14.41 -6.73 20.80
CA ASN A 181 -15.58 -7.58 20.54
C ASN A 181 -16.04 -7.56 19.06
N SER A 182 -15.10 -7.58 18.11
CA SER A 182 -15.38 -7.55 16.66
C SER A 182 -15.88 -8.88 16.09
N PHE A 183 -15.29 -10.00 16.51
CA PHE A 183 -15.44 -11.29 15.84
C PHE A 183 -16.28 -12.28 16.65
N ASP A 184 -17.14 -13.03 15.94
CA ASP A 184 -17.96 -14.09 16.51
C ASP A 184 -17.12 -15.34 16.83
N VAL A 185 -16.19 -15.67 15.93
CA VAL A 185 -15.27 -16.81 16.06
C VAL A 185 -13.86 -16.40 15.67
N ILE A 186 -12.87 -16.91 16.42
CA ILE A 186 -11.46 -16.82 16.04
C ILE A 186 -10.96 -18.23 15.76
N HIS A 187 -10.38 -18.44 14.58
CA HIS A 187 -9.76 -19.69 14.19
C HIS A 187 -8.25 -19.54 14.15
N CYS A 188 -7.55 -20.54 14.67
CA CYS A 188 -6.11 -20.61 14.66
C CYS A 188 -5.63 -22.03 14.35
N ALA A 189 -5.05 -22.19 13.17
CA ALA A 189 -4.39 -23.42 12.74
C ALA A 189 -2.87 -23.26 12.79
N ARG A 190 -2.20 -23.96 13.72
CA ARG A 190 -0.73 -23.90 13.93
C ARG A 190 -0.15 -22.52 14.27
N CYS A 191 -0.93 -21.59 14.80
CA CYS A 191 -0.37 -20.33 15.29
C CYS A 191 0.30 -20.52 16.65
N ARG A 192 1.38 -19.77 16.86
CA ARG A 192 2.15 -19.72 18.11
C ARG A 192 1.64 -18.64 19.06
N VAL A 193 0.33 -18.54 19.27
CA VAL A 193 -0.28 -17.43 20.06
C VAL A 193 0.03 -17.47 21.56
N HIS A 194 0.59 -18.58 22.06
CA HIS A 194 1.04 -18.71 23.44
C HIS A 194 2.43 -18.07 23.68
N CYS A 195 3.14 -17.64 22.63
CA CYS A 195 4.46 -17.03 22.76
C CYS A 195 4.38 -15.60 23.35
N ALA A 196 5.52 -15.06 23.81
CA ALA A 196 5.64 -13.69 24.33
C ALA A 196 4.72 -13.37 25.54
N CYS A 197 4.79 -14.20 26.59
CA CYS A 197 4.08 -14.01 27.87
C CYS A 197 2.54 -13.95 27.76
N GLY A 198 1.96 -14.51 26.70
CA GLY A 198 0.50 -14.60 26.54
C GLY A 198 -0.18 -13.36 25.96
N LYS A 199 0.55 -12.27 25.68
CA LYS A 199 0.00 -11.03 25.11
C LYS A 199 -0.80 -11.23 23.82
N PRO A 200 -0.37 -12.08 22.85
CA PRO A 200 -1.16 -12.31 21.65
C PRO A 200 -2.55 -12.91 21.95
N LEU A 201 -2.66 -13.77 22.97
CA LEU A 201 -3.94 -14.32 23.36
C LEU A 201 -4.83 -13.29 24.06
N LEU A 202 -4.25 -12.35 24.81
CA LEU A 202 -5.01 -11.22 25.38
C LEU A 202 -5.60 -10.33 24.30
N GLU A 203 -4.86 -10.11 23.22
CA GLU A 203 -5.36 -9.41 22.04
C GLU A 203 -6.49 -10.18 21.34
N LEU A 204 -6.37 -11.50 21.20
CA LEU A 204 -7.48 -12.32 20.71
C LEU A 204 -8.70 -12.26 21.64
N ASN A 205 -8.48 -12.22 22.96
CA ASN A 205 -9.56 -12.04 23.92
C ASN A 205 -10.24 -10.66 23.78
N ARG A 206 -9.49 -9.60 23.47
CA ARG A 206 -10.04 -8.26 23.23
C ARG A 206 -10.98 -8.25 22.02
N VAL A 207 -10.56 -8.82 20.89
CA VAL A 207 -11.34 -8.78 19.64
C VAL A 207 -12.41 -9.87 19.54
N LEU A 208 -12.38 -10.92 20.37
CA LEU A 208 -13.43 -11.94 20.43
C LEU A 208 -14.65 -11.43 21.22
N ARG A 209 -15.86 -11.61 20.68
CA ARG A 209 -17.10 -11.25 21.39
C ARG A 209 -17.33 -12.10 22.66
N PRO A 210 -17.97 -11.54 23.71
CA PRO A 210 -18.43 -12.33 24.85
C PRO A 210 -19.32 -13.49 24.37
N GLY A 211 -19.12 -14.69 24.91
CA GLY A 211 -19.77 -15.91 24.42
C GLY A 211 -19.15 -16.53 23.16
N GLY A 212 -18.16 -15.87 22.54
CA GLY A 212 -17.58 -16.27 21.27
C GLY A 212 -16.64 -17.45 21.37
N TYR A 213 -16.34 -18.08 20.23
CA TYR A 213 -15.56 -19.30 20.18
C TYR A 213 -14.15 -19.08 19.66
N TYR A 214 -13.17 -19.69 20.31
CA TYR A 214 -11.81 -19.80 19.82
C TYR A 214 -11.50 -21.25 19.44
N ILE A 215 -11.26 -21.49 18.15
CA ILE A 215 -10.97 -22.81 17.58
C ILE A 215 -9.46 -22.94 17.40
N TRP A 216 -8.84 -23.84 18.17
CA TRP A 216 -7.41 -24.06 18.14
C TRP A 216 -7.07 -25.45 17.61
N SER A 217 -6.42 -25.48 16.44
CA SER A 217 -5.92 -26.70 15.79
C SER A 217 -4.40 -26.62 15.65
N ALA A 218 -3.67 -27.15 16.64
CA ALA A 218 -2.21 -27.06 16.68
C ALA A 218 -1.58 -28.36 17.20
N THR A 219 -0.29 -28.56 16.92
CA THR A 219 0.43 -29.78 17.33
C THR A 219 0.37 -30.07 18.83
N PRO A 220 0.42 -29.09 19.74
CA PRO A 220 0.24 -29.31 21.18
C PRO A 220 -1.06 -30.04 21.58
N VAL A 221 -2.10 -29.96 20.73
CA VAL A 221 -3.39 -30.58 21.02
C VAL A 221 -3.35 -32.11 20.89
N TYR A 222 -2.50 -32.64 20.00
CA TYR A 222 -2.54 -34.05 19.60
C TYR A 222 -1.18 -34.77 19.58
N ARG A 223 -0.07 -34.04 19.74
CA ARG A 223 1.27 -34.61 19.94
C ARG A 223 1.64 -34.59 21.42
N ARG A 224 2.66 -35.39 21.77
CA ARG A 224 3.15 -35.61 23.15
C ARG A 224 4.65 -35.37 23.27
N GLY A 225 5.23 -34.56 22.39
CA GLY A 225 6.63 -34.15 22.55
C GLY A 225 6.77 -33.19 23.72
N LYS A 226 7.92 -33.17 24.41
CA LYS A 226 8.15 -32.29 25.56
C LYS A 226 7.76 -30.82 25.29
N ARG A 227 8.17 -30.29 24.14
CA ARG A 227 7.79 -28.95 23.67
C ARG A 227 6.28 -28.79 23.46
N ASP A 228 5.62 -29.77 22.85
CA ASP A 228 4.17 -29.74 22.62
C ASP A 228 3.40 -29.78 23.96
N GLU A 229 3.91 -30.50 24.97
CA GLU A 229 3.33 -30.53 26.32
C GLU A 229 3.51 -29.23 27.08
N ASP A 230 4.70 -28.62 26.98
CA ASP A 230 4.98 -27.32 27.60
C ASP A 230 4.08 -26.23 26.98
N ASP A 231 3.97 -26.20 25.65
CA ASP A 231 3.07 -25.29 24.92
C ASP A 231 1.58 -25.53 25.29
N TRP A 232 1.17 -26.79 25.44
CA TRP A 232 -0.18 -27.16 25.88
C TRP A 232 -0.47 -26.66 27.30
N ASN A 233 0.45 -26.89 28.23
CA ASN A 233 0.31 -26.47 29.63
C ASN A 233 0.24 -24.95 29.74
N ALA A 234 1.11 -24.23 29.03
CA ALA A 234 1.08 -22.76 28.98
C ALA A 234 -0.28 -22.24 28.45
N MET A 235 -0.79 -22.84 27.37
CA MET A 235 -2.09 -22.47 26.81
C MET A 235 -3.25 -22.75 27.77
N VAL A 236 -3.28 -23.92 28.43
CA VAL A 236 -4.33 -24.27 29.40
C VAL A 236 -4.29 -23.36 30.62
N THR A 237 -3.10 -23.05 31.14
CA THR A 237 -2.92 -22.12 32.27
C THR A 237 -3.44 -20.74 31.93
N LEU A 238 -3.05 -20.20 30.77
CA LEU A 238 -3.45 -18.86 30.34
C LEU A 238 -4.95 -18.79 30.01
N THR A 239 -5.51 -19.77 29.28
CA THR A 239 -6.96 -19.78 28.98
C THR A 239 -7.80 -19.82 30.26
N LYS A 240 -7.39 -20.59 31.26
CA LYS A 240 -8.05 -20.62 32.58
C LYS A 240 -7.95 -19.26 33.28
N SER A 241 -6.78 -18.60 33.26
CA SER A 241 -6.61 -17.31 33.93
C SER A 241 -7.37 -16.15 33.29
N ILE A 242 -7.72 -16.27 32.00
CA ILE A 242 -8.59 -15.34 31.27
C ILE A 242 -10.05 -15.81 31.19
N CYS A 243 -10.45 -16.77 32.04
CA CYS A 243 -11.83 -17.25 32.19
C CYS A 243 -12.42 -18.00 30.98
N TRP A 244 -11.60 -18.45 30.03
CA TRP A 244 -12.09 -19.23 28.90
C TRP A 244 -12.41 -20.66 29.32
N ARG A 245 -13.62 -21.14 28.96
CA ARG A 245 -14.01 -22.53 29.19
C ARG A 245 -13.66 -23.39 27.99
N THR A 246 -13.12 -24.59 28.23
CA THR A 246 -12.98 -25.60 27.17
C THR A 246 -14.35 -26.23 26.93
N VAL A 247 -14.91 -26.07 25.72
CA VAL A 247 -16.22 -26.66 25.37
C VAL A 247 -16.09 -27.96 24.61
N VAL A 248 -15.03 -28.10 23.81
CA VAL A 248 -14.78 -29.31 23.01
C VAL A 248 -13.29 -29.60 22.99
N LYS A 249 -12.92 -30.87 23.11
CA LYS A 249 -11.61 -31.41 22.74
C LYS A 249 -11.82 -32.70 21.98
N SER A 250 -11.45 -32.71 20.70
CA SER A 250 -11.69 -33.83 19.80
C SER A 250 -10.53 -34.03 18.83
N LYS A 251 -10.55 -35.13 18.07
CA LYS A 251 -9.59 -35.43 17.00
C LYS A 251 -10.34 -35.76 15.72
N ASP A 252 -9.85 -35.25 14.60
CA ASP A 252 -10.36 -35.62 13.28
C ASP A 252 -9.91 -37.05 12.89
N ILE A 253 -10.37 -37.52 11.73
CA ILE A 253 -10.02 -38.83 11.18
C ILE A 253 -8.50 -39.01 10.94
N ASN A 254 -7.77 -37.91 10.71
CA ASN A 254 -6.33 -37.90 10.53
C ASN A 254 -5.57 -37.76 11.85
N ARG A 255 -6.28 -37.91 12.99
CA ARG A 255 -5.77 -37.73 14.36
C ARG A 255 -5.25 -36.31 14.64
N ILE A 256 -5.67 -35.33 13.87
CA ILE A 256 -5.43 -33.90 14.11
C ILE A 256 -6.40 -33.44 15.19
N GLY A 257 -5.85 -33.01 16.32
CA GLY A 257 -6.62 -32.56 17.47
C GLY A 257 -7.09 -31.13 17.34
N VAL A 258 -8.33 -30.88 17.77
CA VAL A 258 -8.96 -29.57 17.86
C VAL A 258 -9.45 -29.36 19.28
N VAL A 259 -9.21 -28.16 19.81
CA VAL A 259 -9.85 -27.66 21.03
C VAL A 259 -10.66 -26.43 20.69
N ILE A 260 -11.87 -26.36 21.23
CA ILE A 260 -12.70 -25.17 21.14
C ILE A 260 -12.86 -24.61 22.54
N TYR A 261 -12.48 -23.35 22.69
CA TYR A 261 -12.69 -22.56 23.90
C TYR A 261 -13.83 -21.59 23.69
N GLN A 262 -14.48 -21.17 24.77
CA GLN A 262 -15.51 -20.14 24.74
C GLN A 262 -15.20 -19.03 25.74
N LYS A 263 -15.27 -17.78 25.28
CA LYS A 263 -15.14 -16.58 26.11
C LYS A 263 -16.39 -16.44 26.99
N PRO A 264 -16.27 -16.04 28.27
CA PRO A 264 -17.43 -15.84 29.14
C PRO A 264 -18.40 -14.79 28.57
N THR A 265 -19.68 -14.94 28.91
CA THR A 265 -20.75 -14.00 28.53
C THR A 265 -20.94 -12.87 29.56
N SER A 266 -20.48 -13.08 30.80
CA SER A 266 -20.56 -12.13 31.91
C SER A 266 -19.19 -11.80 32.48
N ASN A 267 -19.11 -10.70 33.24
CA ASN A 267 -17.86 -10.28 33.89
C ASN A 267 -17.59 -10.96 35.24
N SER A 268 -18.54 -11.74 35.77
CA SER A 268 -18.44 -12.38 37.09
C SER A 268 -17.16 -13.19 37.26
N CYS A 269 -16.80 -13.99 36.25
CA CYS A 269 -15.56 -14.77 36.31
C CYS A 269 -14.32 -13.88 36.43
N TYR A 270 -14.28 -12.73 35.75
CA TYR A 270 -13.13 -11.83 35.79
C TYR A 270 -12.95 -11.15 37.16
N THR A 271 -14.06 -10.81 37.82
CA THR A 271 -14.07 -10.16 39.14
C THR A 271 -13.81 -11.13 40.29
N GLU A 272 -14.18 -12.41 40.13
CA GLU A 272 -14.06 -13.45 41.17
C GLU A 272 -12.74 -14.24 41.08
N ARG A 273 -11.78 -13.81 40.25
CA ARG A 273 -10.51 -14.54 40.10
C ARG A 273 -9.69 -14.51 41.38
N LYS A 274 -9.28 -15.69 41.84
CA LYS A 274 -8.38 -15.84 43.01
C LYS A 274 -7.00 -15.24 42.75
N ASN A 275 -6.47 -15.42 41.54
CA ASN A 275 -5.18 -14.90 41.11
C ASN A 275 -5.39 -13.90 39.97
N ASN A 276 -4.99 -12.64 40.18
CA ASN A 276 -5.14 -11.55 39.21
C ASN A 276 -3.97 -11.46 38.22
N GLU A 277 -3.59 -12.60 37.64
CA GLU A 277 -2.56 -12.70 36.61
C GLU A 277 -3.16 -13.27 35.32
N PRO A 278 -3.35 -12.46 34.26
CA PRO A 278 -3.03 -11.03 34.15
C PRO A 278 -4.02 -10.12 34.92
N PRO A 279 -3.58 -8.90 35.32
CA PRO A 279 -4.42 -7.94 36.03
C PRO A 279 -5.54 -7.38 35.15
N LEU A 280 -6.55 -6.77 35.76
CA LEU A 280 -7.55 -5.98 35.03
C LEU A 280 -6.94 -4.64 34.61
N CYS A 281 -7.29 -4.14 33.43
CA CYS A 281 -6.84 -2.82 33.00
C CYS A 281 -7.49 -1.72 33.87
N SER A 282 -6.69 -0.77 34.38
CA SER A 282 -7.21 0.45 35.00
C SER A 282 -7.97 1.26 33.95
N GLY A 283 -9.19 1.71 34.27
CA GLY A 283 -10.12 2.30 33.30
C GLY A 283 -9.57 3.48 32.49
N SER A 284 -10.15 3.59 31.28
CA SER A 284 -10.03 4.63 30.25
C SER A 284 -8.63 4.95 29.72
N ASN A 285 -8.28 4.32 28.60
CA ASN A 285 -7.70 5.06 27.51
C ASN A 285 -8.65 4.92 26.32
N GLY A 286 -9.54 5.91 26.18
CA GLY A 286 -10.45 6.04 25.04
C GLY A 286 -9.66 6.40 23.78
N HIS A 287 -8.80 5.49 23.34
CA HIS A 287 -7.98 5.67 22.16
C HIS A 287 -8.21 4.51 21.21
N SER A 288 -8.42 4.86 19.94
CA SER A 288 -8.42 3.93 18.82
C SER A 288 -7.25 2.94 18.95
N PRO A 289 -7.43 1.64 18.68
CA PRO A 289 -6.36 0.64 18.78
C PRO A 289 -5.21 0.89 17.78
N TRP A 290 -5.33 1.91 16.92
CA TRP A 290 -4.32 2.34 15.96
C TRP A 290 -2.96 2.63 16.65
N TYR A 291 -1.91 1.93 16.21
CA TYR A 291 -0.54 1.99 16.77
C TYR A 291 -0.40 1.82 18.28
N THR A 292 -1.38 1.23 18.95
CA THR A 292 -1.30 0.99 20.39
C THR A 292 -0.53 -0.30 20.68
N PRO A 293 0.45 -0.30 21.61
CA PRO A 293 1.13 -1.51 22.06
C PRO A 293 0.14 -2.54 22.64
N LEU A 294 0.54 -3.83 22.63
CA LEU A 294 -0.26 -4.88 23.24
C LEU A 294 -0.39 -4.67 24.76
N ASP A 295 -1.63 -4.76 25.25
CA ASP A 295 -1.90 -4.72 26.68
C ASP A 295 -1.37 -5.98 27.36
N SER A 296 -0.98 -5.84 28.63
CA SER A 296 -0.64 -6.96 29.51
C SER A 296 -1.73 -7.20 30.57
N CYS A 297 -2.90 -6.61 30.37
CA CYS A 297 -4.04 -6.64 31.27
C CYS A 297 -5.33 -7.07 30.52
N LEU A 298 -6.37 -7.43 31.27
CA LEU A 298 -7.68 -7.78 30.74
C LEU A 298 -8.62 -6.57 30.75
N LEU A 299 -9.13 -6.23 29.58
CA LEU A 299 -10.26 -5.32 29.42
C LEU A 299 -11.55 -6.03 29.84
N LEU A 300 -12.27 -5.43 30.77
CA LEU A 300 -13.63 -5.83 31.12
C LEU A 300 -14.57 -5.41 29.98
N PRO A 301 -15.33 -6.33 29.38
CA PRO A 301 -16.42 -5.96 28.49
C PRO A 301 -17.36 -4.96 29.18
N ALA A 302 -17.67 -3.84 28.54
CA ALA A 302 -18.67 -2.90 29.05
C ALA A 302 -20.03 -3.64 29.17
N LEU A 303 -20.60 -3.70 30.37
CA LEU A 303 -21.92 -4.31 30.61
C LEU A 303 -23.01 -3.27 30.38
N SER A 304 -24.10 -3.66 29.72
CA SER A 304 -25.30 -2.83 29.64
C SER A 304 -25.90 -2.63 31.05
N LYS A 305 -26.32 -1.40 31.37
CA LYS A 305 -26.97 -1.08 32.66
C LYS A 305 -28.39 -1.65 32.79
N SER A 306 -28.94 -2.29 31.75
CA SER A 306 -30.34 -2.69 31.65
C SER A 306 -30.61 -4.18 31.94
N GLY A 307 -29.76 -4.86 32.72
CA GLY A 307 -29.99 -6.25 33.16
C GLY A 307 -29.94 -7.32 32.05
N ALA A 308 -29.89 -6.93 30.78
CA ALA A 308 -29.58 -7.80 29.66
C ALA A 308 -28.05 -7.88 29.53
N GLY A 309 -27.43 -8.88 30.15
CA GLY A 309 -26.01 -9.18 29.92
C GLY A 309 -25.72 -9.19 28.42
N ASN A 310 -24.58 -8.64 28.00
CA ASN A 310 -24.21 -8.42 26.58
C ASN A 310 -24.72 -9.56 25.69
N SER A 311 -25.88 -9.34 25.07
CA SER A 311 -26.50 -10.35 24.24
C SER A 311 -25.62 -10.52 23.03
N TRP A 312 -25.44 -11.78 22.62
CA TRP A 312 -24.89 -12.09 21.32
C TRP A 312 -25.61 -11.24 20.26
N PRO A 313 -24.92 -10.71 19.22
CA PRO A 313 -25.59 -9.93 18.20
C PRO A 313 -26.80 -10.66 17.62
N ILE A 314 -27.79 -9.90 17.17
CA ILE A 314 -28.94 -10.44 16.42
C ILE A 314 -28.41 -11.36 15.31
N SER A 315 -29.15 -12.41 14.98
CA SER A 315 -28.75 -13.35 13.93
C SER A 315 -28.56 -12.67 12.57
N TRP A 316 -27.65 -13.21 11.77
CA TRP A 316 -27.56 -12.87 10.36
C TRP A 316 -28.75 -13.48 9.59
N PRO A 317 -29.37 -12.78 8.62
CA PRO A 317 -28.99 -11.47 8.06
C PRO A 317 -29.63 -10.24 8.73
N GLU A 318 -30.53 -10.41 9.70
CA GLU A 318 -31.29 -9.32 10.33
C GLU A 318 -30.39 -8.21 10.89
N ARG A 319 -29.26 -8.58 11.51
CA ARG A 319 -28.30 -7.61 12.06
C ARG A 319 -27.71 -6.64 11.03
N LEU A 320 -27.80 -6.91 9.73
CA LEU A 320 -27.26 -6.03 8.68
C LEU A 320 -27.95 -4.64 8.67
N ASN A 321 -29.24 -4.60 9.00
CA ASN A 321 -30.07 -3.39 8.92
C ASN A 321 -30.53 -2.89 10.29
N ILE A 322 -30.04 -3.49 11.39
CA ILE A 322 -30.40 -3.11 12.75
C ILE A 322 -29.15 -2.62 13.46
N ARG A 323 -29.22 -1.39 13.96
CA ARG A 323 -28.19 -0.83 14.84
C ARG A 323 -28.39 -1.42 16.24
N SER A 324 -27.47 -2.29 16.67
CA SER A 324 -27.44 -2.78 18.04
C SER A 324 -26.88 -1.70 18.97
N SER A 325 -27.62 -1.33 20.03
CA SER A 325 -27.14 -0.39 21.04
C SER A 325 -26.00 -1.01 21.86
N THR A 326 -24.76 -0.62 21.61
CA THR A 326 -23.64 -0.93 22.51
C THR A 326 -23.53 0.13 23.59
N SER A 327 -23.46 -0.31 24.85
CA SER A 327 -23.59 0.48 26.08
C SER A 327 -22.46 1.46 26.40
N SER A 328 -21.61 1.80 25.43
CA SER A 328 -20.54 2.81 25.58
C SER A 328 -20.61 3.91 24.52
N GLU A 329 -21.79 4.18 23.98
CA GLU A 329 -21.96 5.28 23.04
C GLU A 329 -22.32 6.54 23.81
N ASN A 330 -21.37 7.48 23.83
CA ASN A 330 -21.59 8.85 24.21
C ASN A 330 -22.86 9.37 23.52
N SER A 331 -23.66 10.14 24.25
CA SER A 331 -24.88 10.83 23.84
C SER A 331 -24.68 11.88 22.74
N SER A 332 -23.76 11.64 21.79
CA SER A 332 -23.52 12.50 20.65
C SER A 332 -24.54 12.20 19.56
N THR A 333 -25.18 13.25 19.05
CA THR A 333 -26.13 13.24 17.93
C THR A 333 -25.60 12.54 16.68
N TRP A 334 -24.27 12.46 16.49
CA TRP A 334 -23.64 11.80 15.35
C TRP A 334 -23.99 10.31 15.23
N PHE A 335 -24.05 9.60 16.36
CA PHE A 335 -24.33 8.18 16.39
C PHE A 335 -25.83 7.91 16.65
N SER A 336 -26.73 8.69 16.06
CA SER A 336 -28.17 8.42 16.16
C SER A 336 -28.60 7.22 15.30
N GLN A 337 -29.76 6.64 15.64
CA GLN A 337 -30.44 5.65 14.77
C GLN A 337 -30.78 6.26 13.41
N GLU A 338 -31.25 7.51 13.41
CA GLU A 338 -31.63 8.26 12.21
C GLU A 338 -30.48 8.40 11.21
N ASN A 339 -29.26 8.71 11.68
CA ASN A 339 -28.09 8.83 10.82
C ASN A 339 -27.70 7.48 10.18
N PHE A 340 -27.82 6.38 10.95
CA PHE A 340 -27.56 5.03 10.45
C PHE A 340 -28.58 4.62 9.37
N ASP A 341 -29.87 4.88 9.60
CA ASP A 341 -30.94 4.56 8.66
C ASP A 341 -30.84 5.41 7.40
N SER A 342 -30.52 6.70 7.57
CA SER A 342 -30.28 7.65 6.47
C SER A 342 -29.09 7.22 5.61
N ASP A 343 -27.95 6.85 6.22
CA ASP A 343 -26.77 6.32 5.51
C ASP A 343 -27.13 5.07 4.69
N THR A 344 -27.79 4.09 5.32
CA THR A 344 -28.19 2.84 4.65
C THR A 344 -29.15 3.10 3.49
N LYS A 345 -30.15 3.97 3.68
CA LYS A 345 -31.11 4.34 2.63
C LYS A 345 -30.42 5.09 1.47
N ASN A 346 -29.54 6.03 1.79
CA ASN A 346 -28.80 6.81 0.82
C ASN A 346 -27.91 5.91 -0.06
N TRP A 347 -27.15 5.00 0.54
CA TRP A 347 -26.29 4.08 -0.23
C TRP A 347 -27.09 3.10 -1.09
N ASN A 348 -28.22 2.57 -0.60
CA ASN A 348 -29.10 1.74 -1.41
C ASN A 348 -29.63 2.49 -2.65
N GLY A 349 -30.02 3.76 -2.48
CA GLY A 349 -30.42 4.63 -3.60
C GLY A 349 -29.28 4.88 -4.58
N LEU A 350 -28.11 5.32 -4.10
CA LEU A 350 -26.95 5.59 -4.96
C LEU A 350 -26.46 4.36 -5.73
N ILE A 351 -26.40 3.19 -5.09
CA ILE A 351 -25.95 1.96 -5.75
C ILE A 351 -26.91 1.55 -6.87
N SER A 352 -28.21 1.62 -6.62
CA SER A 352 -29.23 1.22 -7.60
C SER A 352 -29.38 2.23 -8.73
N GLU A 353 -29.47 3.52 -8.42
CA GLU A 353 -29.83 4.58 -9.37
C GLU A 353 -28.63 5.20 -10.10
N VAL A 354 -27.41 5.12 -9.56
CA VAL A 354 -26.22 5.78 -10.13
C VAL A 354 -25.14 4.77 -10.48
N TYR A 355 -24.70 3.96 -9.51
CA TYR A 355 -23.55 3.08 -9.72
C TYR A 355 -23.85 1.91 -10.68
N SER A 356 -25.08 1.41 -10.67
CA SER A 356 -25.48 0.28 -11.52
C SER A 356 -25.89 0.71 -12.93
N SER A 357 -26.40 1.93 -13.09
CA SER A 357 -27.00 2.43 -14.33
C SER A 357 -26.06 3.34 -15.13
N GLU A 358 -25.34 4.25 -14.46
CA GLU A 358 -24.56 5.28 -15.12
C GLU A 358 -23.07 4.91 -15.24
N PHE A 359 -22.53 4.19 -14.26
CA PHE A 359 -21.11 3.86 -14.27
C PHE A 359 -20.82 2.71 -15.23
N ALA A 360 -19.79 2.85 -16.06
CA ALA A 360 -19.32 1.80 -16.97
C ALA A 360 -18.64 0.60 -16.28
N VAL A 361 -18.87 0.43 -14.97
CA VAL A 361 -18.27 -0.63 -14.15
C VAL A 361 -18.93 -1.96 -14.47
N ASN A 362 -18.14 -2.91 -14.98
CA ASN A 362 -18.61 -4.29 -15.11
C ASN A 362 -18.59 -5.00 -13.74
N TRP A 363 -19.69 -4.91 -13.00
CA TRP A 363 -19.86 -5.48 -11.66
C TRP A 363 -19.62 -6.99 -11.57
N SER A 364 -19.88 -7.75 -12.65
CA SER A 364 -19.59 -9.20 -12.69
C SER A 364 -18.09 -9.54 -12.59
N SER A 365 -17.24 -8.55 -12.91
CA SER A 365 -15.78 -8.70 -12.91
C SER A 365 -15.12 -8.19 -11.62
N ILE A 366 -15.91 -7.64 -10.69
CA ILE A 366 -15.44 -7.04 -9.43
C ILE A 366 -15.58 -8.05 -8.31
N ARG A 367 -14.50 -8.24 -7.53
CA ARG A 367 -14.51 -9.16 -6.39
C ARG A 367 -14.00 -8.51 -5.11
N ASN A 368 -12.82 -7.91 -5.17
CA ASN A 368 -12.18 -7.25 -4.02
C ASN A 368 -12.54 -5.76 -4.05
N VAL A 369 -13.38 -5.31 -3.13
CA VAL A 369 -13.78 -3.90 -3.03
C VAL A 369 -13.23 -3.31 -1.73
N MET A 370 -12.85 -2.05 -1.77
CA MET A 370 -12.47 -1.30 -0.58
C MET A 370 -13.26 0.00 -0.55
N ASP A 371 -13.91 0.23 0.59
CA ASP A 371 -14.51 1.50 0.91
C ASP A 371 -13.56 2.26 1.83
N MET A 372 -12.95 3.32 1.30
CA MET A 372 -11.86 4.03 1.96
C MET A 372 -12.37 4.93 3.11
N ASN A 373 -13.66 5.24 3.13
CA ASN A 373 -14.31 5.99 4.20
C ASN A 373 -15.71 5.43 4.46
N ALA A 374 -15.78 4.36 5.24
CA ALA A 374 -16.95 3.49 5.27
C ALA A 374 -18.16 4.07 6.00
N GLY A 375 -18.01 5.12 6.83
CA GLY A 375 -19.09 5.62 7.67
C GLY A 375 -19.75 4.49 8.45
N PHE A 376 -21.07 4.29 8.33
CA PHE A 376 -21.78 3.18 8.99
C PHE A 376 -21.73 1.85 8.23
N GLY A 377 -21.01 1.76 7.11
CA GLY A 377 -20.92 0.59 6.25
C GLY A 377 -22.10 0.42 5.30
N GLY A 378 -22.90 1.48 5.05
CA GLY A 378 -24.07 1.42 4.16
C GLY A 378 -23.71 1.03 2.72
N PHE A 379 -22.57 1.50 2.21
CA PHE A 379 -22.05 1.10 0.90
C PHE A 379 -21.86 -0.42 0.82
N ALA A 380 -21.17 -1.02 1.79
CA ALA A 380 -20.99 -2.48 1.82
C ALA A 380 -22.30 -3.25 2.02
N ALA A 381 -23.22 -2.74 2.84
CA ALA A 381 -24.52 -3.34 3.04
C ALA A 381 -25.36 -3.37 1.74
N SER A 382 -25.31 -2.29 0.96
CA SER A 382 -26.01 -2.21 -0.33
C SER A 382 -25.47 -3.13 -1.43
N LEU A 383 -24.26 -3.68 -1.23
CA LEU A 383 -23.61 -4.60 -2.16
C LEU A 383 -23.63 -6.07 -1.67
N ILE A 384 -24.34 -6.37 -0.58
CA ILE A 384 -24.23 -7.65 0.12
C ILE A 384 -24.64 -8.87 -0.71
N ASP A 385 -25.59 -8.69 -1.63
CA ASP A 385 -26.12 -9.76 -2.50
C ASP A 385 -25.23 -10.03 -3.71
N ARG A 386 -24.18 -9.24 -3.91
CA ARG A 386 -23.22 -9.45 -4.99
C ARG A 386 -22.12 -10.41 -4.52
N PRO A 387 -21.53 -11.22 -5.41
CA PRO A 387 -20.45 -12.16 -5.07
C PRO A 387 -19.09 -11.46 -4.86
N LEU A 388 -19.08 -10.34 -4.13
CA LEU A 388 -17.92 -9.52 -3.79
C LEU A 388 -17.75 -9.43 -2.27
N TRP A 389 -16.67 -8.81 -1.81
CA TRP A 389 -16.52 -8.43 -0.42
C TRP A 389 -15.95 -7.03 -0.33
N VAL A 390 -16.28 -6.33 0.74
CA VAL A 390 -15.85 -4.94 0.97
C VAL A 390 -14.96 -4.90 2.20
N MET A 391 -13.74 -4.38 2.03
CA MET A 391 -12.92 -3.89 3.14
C MET A 391 -13.44 -2.50 3.52
N ASN A 392 -14.15 -2.41 4.64
CA ASN A 392 -14.64 -1.14 5.17
C ASN A 392 -13.53 -0.47 5.98
N VAL A 393 -13.02 0.66 5.50
CA VAL A 393 -11.97 1.41 6.21
C VAL A 393 -12.60 2.59 6.93
N VAL A 394 -12.36 2.67 8.24
CA VAL A 394 -12.71 3.84 9.04
C VAL A 394 -11.41 4.60 9.33
N PRO A 395 -11.21 5.79 8.76
CA PRO A 395 -10.01 6.56 9.04
C PRO A 395 -9.93 6.89 10.53
N PHE A 396 -8.74 6.81 11.12
CA PHE A 396 -8.57 6.94 12.58
C PHE A 396 -8.94 8.34 13.13
N ASP A 397 -8.96 9.36 12.26
CA ASP A 397 -9.32 10.73 12.57
C ASP A 397 -10.81 11.05 12.26
N GLN A 398 -11.58 10.05 11.88
CA GLN A 398 -13.03 10.13 11.68
C GLN A 398 -13.80 9.53 12.87
N PRO A 399 -15.11 9.82 13.00
CA PRO A 399 -15.93 9.21 14.04
C PRO A 399 -15.86 7.68 14.03
N ASP A 400 -15.65 7.10 15.22
CA ASP A 400 -15.44 5.67 15.39
C ASP A 400 -16.72 4.86 15.15
N THR A 401 -16.94 4.51 13.88
CA THR A 401 -18.09 3.78 13.37
C THR A 401 -17.79 2.29 13.13
N LEU A 402 -16.53 1.89 13.28
CA LEU A 402 -16.10 0.52 13.00
C LEU A 402 -16.75 -0.54 13.91
N PRO A 403 -17.01 -0.30 15.23
CA PRO A 403 -17.79 -1.20 16.06
C PRO A 403 -19.19 -1.47 15.49
N ILE A 404 -19.84 -0.44 14.94
CA ILE A 404 -21.17 -0.54 14.33
C ILE A 404 -21.09 -1.42 13.07
N ILE A 405 -20.08 -1.21 12.21
CA ILE A 405 -19.85 -2.04 11.01
C ILE A 405 -19.70 -3.52 11.39
N PHE A 406 -18.94 -3.84 12.43
CA PHE A 406 -18.81 -5.23 12.90
C PHE A 406 -20.11 -5.78 13.50
N ASN A 407 -20.89 -4.96 14.22
CA ASN A 407 -22.22 -5.34 14.73
C ASN A 407 -23.20 -5.67 13.60
N ARG A 408 -23.08 -4.99 12.44
CA ARG A 408 -23.84 -5.34 11.21
C ARG A 408 -23.44 -6.67 10.60
N GLY A 409 -22.34 -7.30 11.05
CA GLY A 409 -21.79 -8.51 10.45
C GLY A 409 -20.97 -8.28 9.18
N LEU A 410 -20.43 -7.07 9.02
CA LEU A 410 -19.45 -6.71 8.02
C LEU A 410 -18.03 -6.76 8.63
N ILE A 411 -17.00 -6.61 7.78
CA ILE A 411 -15.59 -6.54 8.20
C ILE A 411 -14.99 -5.20 7.84
N GLY A 412 -14.02 -4.75 8.63
CA GLY A 412 -13.31 -3.51 8.34
C GLY A 412 -12.04 -3.35 9.18
N VAL A 413 -11.36 -2.23 8.99
CA VAL A 413 -10.11 -1.87 9.69
C VAL A 413 -10.06 -0.37 9.96
N TYR A 414 -9.36 0.01 11.03
CA TYR A 414 -8.86 1.38 11.16
C TYR A 414 -7.65 1.59 10.25
N HIS A 415 -7.48 2.80 9.72
CA HIS A 415 -6.31 3.17 8.94
C HIS A 415 -6.04 4.67 8.92
N ASP A 416 -4.78 5.06 8.70
CA ASP A 416 -4.38 6.41 8.32
C ASP A 416 -3.99 6.43 6.84
N TRP A 417 -4.76 7.15 6.02
CA TRP A 417 -4.51 7.29 4.59
C TRP A 417 -3.32 8.17 4.22
N CYS A 418 -2.71 8.84 5.19
CA CYS A 418 -1.40 9.48 5.03
C CYS A 418 -0.24 8.47 5.15
N GLU A 419 -0.54 7.19 5.36
CA GLU A 419 0.41 6.09 5.34
C GLU A 419 -0.03 5.01 4.34
N SER A 420 0.88 4.10 3.98
CA SER A 420 0.54 2.99 3.09
C SER A 420 -0.33 1.94 3.80
N PHE A 421 -1.40 1.51 3.14
CA PHE A 421 -2.27 0.45 3.61
C PHE A 421 -1.53 -0.89 3.66
N ASN A 422 -1.77 -1.68 4.72
CA ASN A 422 -1.14 -2.99 4.95
C ASN A 422 -1.69 -4.08 4.02
N THR A 423 -1.46 -3.92 2.71
CA THR A 423 -1.83 -4.86 1.64
C THR A 423 -0.72 -4.94 0.57
N TYR A 424 -0.79 -5.97 -0.28
CA TYR A 424 0.07 -6.08 -1.46
C TYR A 424 -0.43 -5.14 -2.58
N PRO A 425 0.45 -4.69 -3.49
CA PRO A 425 0.02 -3.92 -4.65
C PRO A 425 -0.95 -4.73 -5.52
N ARG A 426 -1.85 -4.04 -6.23
CA ARG A 426 -2.79 -4.64 -7.19
C ARG A 426 -3.68 -5.71 -6.55
N THR A 427 -4.26 -5.36 -5.40
CA THR A 427 -5.12 -6.25 -4.62
C THR A 427 -6.60 -6.03 -4.91
N TYR A 428 -7.03 -4.79 -5.13
CA TYR A 428 -8.46 -4.45 -5.22
C TYR A 428 -8.91 -4.19 -6.66
N ASP A 429 -10.17 -4.54 -6.93
CA ASP A 429 -10.86 -4.34 -8.21
C ASP A 429 -11.73 -3.08 -8.23
N LEU A 430 -12.14 -2.59 -7.06
CA LEU A 430 -12.81 -1.31 -6.94
C LEU A 430 -12.35 -0.61 -5.65
N LEU A 431 -11.86 0.61 -5.79
CA LEU A 431 -11.62 1.52 -4.68
C LEU A 431 -12.72 2.58 -4.70
N HIS A 432 -13.43 2.72 -3.58
CA HIS A 432 -14.47 3.71 -3.38
C HIS A 432 -14.01 4.71 -2.32
N MET A 433 -14.16 6.01 -2.59
CA MET A 433 -13.84 7.07 -1.65
C MET A 433 -14.96 8.12 -1.67
N SER A 434 -15.58 8.36 -0.51
CA SER A 434 -16.63 9.37 -0.36
C SER A 434 -16.25 10.39 0.72
N TYR A 435 -16.24 11.67 0.34
CA TYR A 435 -15.99 12.85 1.19
C TYR A 435 -14.76 12.72 2.12
N LEU A 436 -13.65 12.21 1.59
CA LEU A 436 -12.43 11.96 2.36
C LEU A 436 -11.26 12.88 1.96
N LEU A 437 -11.17 13.33 0.71
CA LEU A 437 -9.99 14.08 0.27
C LEU A 437 -9.87 15.42 0.98
N GLN A 438 -11.00 16.03 1.35
CA GLN A 438 -10.99 17.31 2.04
C GLN A 438 -10.37 17.22 3.43
N SER A 439 -10.65 16.15 4.20
CA SER A 439 -10.04 15.97 5.52
C SER A 439 -8.55 15.63 5.38
N LEU A 440 -8.18 14.82 4.39
CA LEU A 440 -6.79 14.43 4.16
C LEU A 440 -5.91 15.56 3.60
N ALA A 441 -6.47 16.48 2.80
CA ALA A 441 -5.72 17.56 2.16
C ALA A 441 -4.98 18.48 3.15
N ASN A 442 -5.39 18.50 4.42
CA ASN A 442 -4.73 19.26 5.47
C ASN A 442 -3.54 18.52 6.11
N ARG A 443 -3.39 17.22 5.86
CA ARG A 443 -2.44 16.34 6.55
C ARG A 443 -1.41 15.69 5.64
N CYS A 444 -1.80 15.30 4.43
CA CYS A 444 -0.91 14.69 3.45
C CYS A 444 -1.27 15.14 2.03
N ASP A 445 -0.28 15.01 1.15
CA ASP A 445 -0.38 15.46 -0.24
C ASP A 445 -1.27 14.51 -1.06
N ILE A 446 -2.14 15.09 -1.88
CA ILE A 446 -3.02 14.36 -2.80
C ILE A 446 -2.25 13.43 -3.75
N ILE A 447 -0.99 13.76 -4.08
CA ILE A 447 -0.14 12.91 -4.91
C ILE A 447 0.23 11.61 -4.18
N GLU A 448 0.45 11.65 -2.87
CA GLU A 448 0.77 10.47 -2.06
C GLU A 448 -0.45 9.55 -1.95
N ILE A 449 -1.62 10.14 -1.75
CA ILE A 449 -2.91 9.42 -1.76
C ILE A 449 -3.13 8.78 -3.14
N ALA A 450 -2.90 9.51 -4.23
CA ALA A 450 -3.04 8.97 -5.58
C ALA A 450 -2.03 7.85 -5.88
N ALA A 451 -0.80 7.97 -5.38
CA ALA A 451 0.21 6.91 -5.50
C ALA A 451 -0.21 5.65 -4.72
N GLU A 452 -0.83 5.80 -3.55
CA GLU A 452 -1.34 4.67 -2.77
C GLU A 452 -2.56 4.02 -3.44
N ILE A 453 -3.49 4.81 -3.97
CA ILE A 453 -4.60 4.34 -4.82
C ILE A 453 -4.04 3.56 -6.01
N ASP A 454 -3.03 4.08 -6.70
CA ASP A 454 -2.39 3.37 -7.81
C ASP A 454 -1.70 2.09 -7.33
N ARG A 455 -1.02 2.10 -6.18
CA ARG A 455 -0.36 0.91 -5.64
C ARG A 455 -1.37 -0.21 -5.39
N ILE A 456 -2.49 0.09 -4.72
CA ILE A 456 -3.48 -0.87 -4.29
C ILE A 456 -4.36 -1.38 -5.45
N LEU A 457 -4.75 -0.49 -6.37
CA LEU A 457 -5.70 -0.81 -7.45
C LEU A 457 -5.05 -1.66 -8.56
N ARG A 458 -5.76 -2.69 -9.01
CA ARG A 458 -5.35 -3.52 -10.14
C ARG A 458 -5.44 -2.75 -11.47
N PRO A 459 -4.50 -2.95 -12.42
CA PRO A 459 -4.65 -2.44 -13.78
C PRO A 459 -5.98 -2.88 -14.41
N GLY A 460 -6.60 -2.00 -15.20
CA GLY A 460 -7.89 -2.25 -15.84
C GLY A 460 -9.11 -2.16 -14.92
N ARG A 461 -8.91 -1.86 -13.63
CA ARG A 461 -9.95 -1.77 -12.59
C ARG A 461 -10.29 -0.33 -12.21
N TRP A 462 -11.24 -0.16 -11.29
CA TRP A 462 -11.96 1.09 -11.11
C TRP A 462 -11.67 1.79 -9.79
N PHE A 463 -11.53 3.11 -9.86
CA PHE A 463 -11.57 4.01 -8.72
C PHE A 463 -12.79 4.92 -8.87
N VAL A 464 -13.58 5.06 -7.82
CA VAL A 464 -14.74 5.94 -7.76
C VAL A 464 -14.54 6.90 -6.60
N LEU A 465 -14.53 8.19 -6.92
CA LEU A 465 -14.44 9.27 -5.94
C LEU A 465 -15.73 10.09 -5.95
N GLN A 466 -16.33 10.25 -4.79
CA GLN A 466 -17.39 11.20 -4.53
C GLN A 466 -16.84 12.29 -3.60
N ASP A 467 -16.76 13.53 -4.08
CA ASP A 467 -16.27 14.66 -3.28
C ASP A 467 -16.74 15.98 -3.89
N ASN A 468 -16.31 17.12 -3.32
CA ASN A 468 -16.54 18.41 -3.93
C ASN A 468 -15.83 18.52 -5.30
N ILE A 469 -16.41 19.32 -6.20
CA ILE A 469 -15.92 19.44 -7.58
C ILE A 469 -14.48 19.97 -7.66
N GLY A 470 -14.03 20.75 -6.67
CA GLY A 470 -12.66 21.24 -6.58
C GLY A 470 -11.65 20.10 -6.36
N MET A 471 -11.92 19.23 -5.39
CA MET A 471 -11.09 18.05 -5.09
C MET A 471 -11.16 17.02 -6.22
N ILE A 472 -12.35 16.81 -6.80
CA ILE A 472 -12.51 15.95 -7.99
C ILE A 472 -11.59 16.41 -9.13
N ARG A 473 -11.58 17.71 -9.45
CA ARG A 473 -10.71 18.26 -10.51
C ARG A 473 -9.23 18.13 -10.20
N LYS A 474 -8.83 18.28 -8.93
CA LYS A 474 -7.44 18.06 -8.50
C LYS A 474 -7.03 16.60 -8.69
N MET A 475 -7.84 15.66 -8.20
CA MET A 475 -7.58 14.23 -8.35
C MET A 475 -7.60 13.79 -9.83
N ASP A 476 -8.56 14.28 -10.63
CA ASP A 476 -8.65 13.97 -12.06
C ASP A 476 -7.37 14.34 -12.82
N ARG A 477 -6.76 15.50 -12.53
CA ARG A 477 -5.47 15.90 -13.13
C ARG A 477 -4.35 14.92 -12.81
N VAL A 478 -4.26 14.47 -11.55
CA VAL A 478 -3.24 13.49 -11.11
C VAL A 478 -3.49 12.13 -11.75
N LEU A 479 -4.73 11.64 -11.78
CA LEU A 479 -5.03 10.34 -12.37
C LEU A 479 -4.81 10.34 -13.89
N ARG A 480 -5.12 11.44 -14.58
CA ARG A 480 -4.83 11.58 -16.03
C ARG A 480 -3.32 11.56 -16.31
N SER A 481 -2.48 12.17 -15.47
CA SER A 481 -1.03 12.08 -15.63
C SER A 481 -0.49 10.66 -15.40
N LEU A 482 -1.22 9.84 -14.62
CA LEU A 482 -0.98 8.41 -14.47
C LEU A 482 -1.66 7.56 -15.56
N HIS A 483 -2.14 8.18 -16.65
CA HIS A 483 -2.80 7.53 -17.77
C HIS A 483 -4.08 6.76 -17.40
N TYR A 484 -4.84 7.23 -16.41
CA TYR A 484 -6.17 6.70 -16.14
C TYR A 484 -7.18 7.24 -17.17
N LYS A 485 -8.16 6.42 -17.52
CA LYS A 485 -9.34 6.88 -18.26
C LYS A 485 -10.35 7.39 -17.25
N THR A 486 -10.65 8.68 -17.26
CA THR A 486 -11.51 9.30 -16.25
C THR A 486 -12.75 9.96 -16.86
N ALA A 487 -13.87 9.88 -16.14
CA ALA A 487 -15.13 10.51 -16.47
C ALA A 487 -15.73 11.17 -15.21
N ILE A 488 -16.16 12.42 -15.33
CA ILE A 488 -16.86 13.13 -14.25
C ILE A 488 -18.36 13.02 -14.51
N MET A 489 -19.10 12.47 -13.54
CA MET A 489 -20.53 12.19 -13.64
C MET A 489 -21.30 13.00 -12.60
N ARG A 490 -22.45 13.55 -13.00
CA ARG A 490 -23.33 14.40 -12.17
C ARG A 490 -22.63 15.55 -11.42
N ARG A 491 -21.42 15.96 -11.86
CA ARG A 491 -20.51 16.89 -11.15
C ARG A 491 -20.19 16.51 -9.69
N GLN A 492 -20.46 15.27 -9.31
CA GLN A 492 -20.32 14.76 -7.94
C GLN A 492 -19.42 13.51 -7.87
N PHE A 493 -19.25 12.82 -8.99
CA PHE A 493 -18.48 11.58 -9.05
C PHE A 493 -17.36 11.67 -10.08
N LEU A 494 -16.19 11.19 -9.73
CA LEU A 494 -15.10 10.89 -10.65
C LEU A 494 -14.98 9.38 -10.75
N VAL A 495 -15.27 8.84 -11.93
CA VAL A 495 -15.11 7.42 -12.24
C VAL A 495 -13.86 7.27 -13.09
N ALA A 496 -12.88 6.55 -12.55
CA ALA A 496 -11.57 6.39 -13.16
C ALA A 496 -11.23 4.92 -13.37
N ARG A 497 -10.78 4.56 -14.58
CA ARG A 497 -10.28 3.22 -14.91
C ARG A 497 -8.78 3.27 -15.07
N LYS A 498 -8.07 2.51 -14.23
CA LYS A 498 -6.62 2.39 -14.27
C LYS A 498 -6.16 1.70 -15.56
N SER A 499 -5.14 2.25 -16.22
CA SER A 499 -4.53 1.61 -17.39
C SER A 499 -3.43 0.60 -17.00
N PHE A 500 -2.86 -0.07 -18.00
CA PHE A 500 -1.69 -0.93 -17.82
C PHE A 500 -0.36 -0.16 -17.93
N TRP A 501 -0.42 1.14 -18.17
CA TRP A 501 0.75 1.97 -18.36
C TRP A 501 1.64 2.00 -17.10
N ARG A 502 2.94 1.95 -17.33
CA ARG A 502 4.01 2.19 -16.35
C ARG A 502 5.12 2.97 -17.04
N PRO A 503 5.86 3.81 -16.31
CA PRO A 503 7.05 4.45 -16.87
C PRO A 503 8.09 3.36 -17.19
N ASP A 504 8.51 3.28 -18.46
CA ASP A 504 9.57 2.36 -18.88
C ASP A 504 10.95 2.92 -18.47
N SER A 505 11.92 2.02 -18.32
CA SER A 505 13.25 2.23 -17.71
C SER A 505 13.90 3.59 -17.99
N THR A 506 14.35 4.25 -16.91
CA THR A 506 15.31 5.38 -16.83
C THR A 506 15.05 6.67 -17.62
N ASP A 507 14.30 6.66 -18.72
CA ASP A 507 14.06 7.86 -19.55
C ASP A 507 12.71 8.53 -19.25
N ASP A 508 11.66 7.75 -18.96
CA ASP A 508 10.32 8.31 -18.73
C ASP A 508 10.11 8.77 -17.28
N TRP A 509 10.78 8.15 -16.30
CA TRP A 509 10.80 8.72 -14.95
C TRP A 509 11.41 10.12 -14.98
N TYR A 510 12.45 10.36 -15.79
CA TYR A 510 13.06 11.68 -15.89
C TYR A 510 12.12 12.68 -16.57
N LYS A 511 11.33 12.27 -17.57
CA LYS A 511 10.34 13.14 -18.25
C LYS A 511 9.10 13.45 -17.41
N SER A 512 8.52 12.47 -16.70
CA SER A 512 7.36 12.68 -15.81
C SER A 512 7.75 13.47 -14.57
N THR A 513 8.99 13.32 -14.12
CA THR A 513 9.59 14.10 -13.05
C THR A 513 9.96 15.50 -13.54
N LEU A 514 10.38 15.71 -14.79
CA LEU A 514 10.71 17.04 -15.31
C LEU A 514 9.50 17.97 -15.40
N THR A 515 8.33 17.45 -15.79
CA THR A 515 7.11 18.27 -15.91
C THR A 515 6.44 18.54 -14.57
N ALA A 516 6.61 17.66 -13.57
CA ALA A 516 6.02 17.82 -12.23
C ALA A 516 7.00 18.40 -11.18
N GLN A 517 8.30 18.05 -11.18
CA GLN A 517 9.26 18.53 -10.17
C GLN A 517 9.89 19.88 -10.49
N VAL A 518 9.93 20.32 -11.75
CA VAL A 518 10.54 21.63 -12.08
C VAL A 518 9.57 22.78 -11.81
N VAL A 519 8.27 22.50 -11.71
CA VAL A 519 7.26 23.47 -11.26
C VAL A 519 7.22 23.59 -9.72
N GLU A 520 7.90 22.71 -8.96
CA GLU A 520 7.78 22.65 -7.49
C GLU A 520 9.09 22.58 -6.67
N ARG A 521 10.31 22.64 -7.24
CA ARG A 521 11.51 22.75 -6.40
C ARG A 521 11.71 24.18 -5.91
N ALA A 522 11.67 24.36 -4.60
CA ALA A 522 12.07 25.61 -3.97
C ALA A 522 13.59 25.81 -4.14
N PHE A 523 13.99 27.07 -4.28
CA PHE A 523 15.39 27.54 -4.24
C PHE A 523 16.25 26.87 -3.14
N GLN A 524 15.63 26.56 -1.99
CA GLN A 524 16.27 25.94 -0.83
C GLN A 524 16.71 24.48 -1.08
N ASP A 525 15.95 23.71 -1.88
CA ASP A 525 16.23 22.30 -2.12
C ASP A 525 17.48 22.10 -2.98
N ASN A 526 17.67 22.98 -3.98
CA ASN A 526 18.86 22.92 -4.84
C ASN A 526 20.11 23.31 -4.05
N PHE A 527 20.02 24.37 -3.25
CA PHE A 527 21.10 24.76 -2.35
C PHE A 527 21.46 23.62 -1.37
N LEU A 528 20.46 23.01 -0.73
CA LEU A 528 20.67 21.90 0.20
C LEU A 528 21.32 20.69 -0.47
N TYR A 529 20.93 20.36 -1.71
CA TYR A 529 21.58 19.29 -2.47
C TYR A 529 23.08 19.57 -2.69
N VAL A 530 23.41 20.74 -3.23
CA VAL A 530 24.80 21.14 -3.52
C VAL A 530 25.64 21.20 -2.24
N GLN A 531 25.12 21.83 -1.18
CA GLN A 531 25.77 21.94 0.12
C GLN A 531 26.03 20.57 0.76
N ASN A 532 25.02 19.69 0.79
CA ASN A 532 25.16 18.35 1.37
C ASN A 532 26.14 17.48 0.59
N LEU A 533 26.17 17.60 -0.74
CA LEU A 533 27.09 16.85 -1.58
C LEU A 533 28.54 17.30 -1.39
N ILE A 534 28.81 18.61 -1.38
CA ILE A 534 30.14 19.18 -1.08
C ILE A 534 30.63 18.70 0.29
N GLN A 535 29.79 18.83 1.32
CA GLN A 535 30.14 18.39 2.68
C GLN A 535 30.36 16.89 2.77
N SER A 536 29.63 16.09 2.00
CA SER A 536 29.78 14.63 2.03
C SER A 536 31.03 14.17 1.31
N LEU A 537 31.38 14.77 0.16
CA LEU A 537 32.62 14.50 -0.56
C LEU A 537 33.85 14.88 0.28
N HIS A 538 33.80 16.04 0.93
CA HIS A 538 34.85 16.49 1.84
C HIS A 538 34.99 15.56 3.06
N ARG A 539 33.89 15.18 3.73
CA ARG A 539 33.91 14.23 4.86
C ARG A 539 34.45 12.86 4.47
N ALA A 540 34.15 12.41 3.26
CA ALA A 540 34.64 11.15 2.72
C ALA A 540 36.08 11.22 2.20
N LYS A 541 36.73 12.39 2.27
CA LYS A 541 38.07 12.66 1.71
C LYS A 541 38.19 12.23 0.25
N LYS A 542 37.12 12.43 -0.54
CA LYS A 542 37.11 12.08 -1.97
C LYS A 542 37.41 13.31 -2.81
N GLY A 543 38.47 13.23 -3.61
CA GLY A 543 38.82 14.26 -4.59
C GLY A 543 37.70 14.49 -5.60
N ALA A 544 37.22 15.72 -5.72
CA ALA A 544 36.19 16.13 -6.66
C ALA A 544 36.33 17.61 -7.01
N ILE A 545 35.80 18.02 -8.16
CA ILE A 545 35.74 19.43 -8.57
C ILE A 545 34.28 19.85 -8.58
N PHE A 546 33.95 20.89 -7.80
CA PHE A 546 32.69 21.59 -7.91
C PHE A 546 32.87 22.75 -8.89
N LEU A 547 32.20 22.69 -10.03
CA LEU A 547 32.24 23.72 -11.06
C LEU A 547 30.94 24.51 -11.04
N LYS A 548 31.04 25.78 -10.66
CA LYS A 548 29.95 26.75 -10.76
C LYS A 548 30.00 27.40 -12.14
N LEU A 549 29.02 27.07 -12.98
CA LEU A 549 28.91 27.64 -14.31
C LEU A 549 28.20 28.99 -14.25
N ASP A 550 28.81 29.99 -14.89
CA ASP A 550 28.16 31.28 -15.14
C ASP A 550 27.42 31.23 -16.48
N ILE A 551 26.10 31.18 -16.38
CA ILE A 551 25.17 31.16 -17.52
C ILE A 551 24.46 32.54 -17.64
N ALA A 552 24.96 33.57 -16.94
CA ALA A 552 24.39 34.91 -16.95
C ALA A 552 24.30 35.47 -18.39
N LYS A 553 23.09 35.96 -18.74
CA LYS A 553 22.62 36.39 -20.08
C LYS A 553 22.19 35.29 -21.06
N ALA A 554 22.19 34.02 -20.66
CA ALA A 554 21.83 32.95 -21.59
C ALA A 554 20.39 33.03 -22.13
N PHE A 555 19.46 33.62 -21.37
CA PHE A 555 18.11 33.96 -21.84
C PHE A 555 18.12 34.79 -23.14
N ASP A 556 19.12 35.67 -23.32
CA ASP A 556 19.26 36.54 -24.50
C ASP A 556 19.87 35.82 -25.72
N PHE A 557 20.50 34.66 -25.52
CA PHE A 557 21.29 33.95 -26.54
C PHE A 557 20.75 32.56 -26.92
N VAL A 558 19.69 32.07 -26.25
CA VAL A 558 19.02 30.83 -26.67
C VAL A 558 18.49 31.00 -28.10
N ARG A 559 18.95 30.15 -29.03
CA ARG A 559 18.41 30.15 -30.39
C ARG A 559 17.08 29.39 -30.43
N TRP A 560 16.07 30.01 -31.04
CA TRP A 560 14.74 29.39 -31.21
C TRP A 560 14.77 28.13 -32.06
N ASP A 561 15.68 28.05 -33.02
CA ASP A 561 15.85 26.86 -33.86
C ASP A 561 16.17 25.63 -33.00
N CYS A 562 16.98 25.80 -31.93
CA CYS A 562 17.29 24.74 -30.99
C CYS A 562 16.08 24.35 -30.11
N LEU A 563 15.31 25.33 -29.64
CA LEU A 563 14.09 25.07 -28.86
C LEU A 563 13.05 24.27 -29.66
N LEU A 564 12.91 24.57 -30.96
CA LEU A 564 11.99 23.90 -31.88
C LEU A 564 12.40 22.45 -32.18
N GLU A 565 13.70 22.16 -32.18
CA GLU A 565 14.22 20.80 -32.35
C GLU A 565 14.09 19.94 -31.08
N VAL A 566 14.33 20.54 -29.89
CA VAL A 566 14.42 19.79 -28.63
C VAL A 566 13.05 19.58 -27.96
N GLY A 567 12.13 20.54 -28.08
CA GLY A 567 10.91 20.56 -27.27
C GLY A 567 9.61 20.18 -27.99
N PHE A 568 9.55 20.27 -29.32
CA PHE A 568 8.24 20.38 -30.00
C PHE A 568 8.18 19.58 -31.31
N GLY A 569 7.92 18.28 -31.19
CA GLY A 569 7.76 17.34 -32.31
C GLY A 569 6.40 17.41 -33.04
N ASN A 570 5.49 18.29 -32.62
CA ASN A 570 4.15 18.43 -33.22
C ASN A 570 4.09 19.62 -34.20
N SER A 571 3.52 19.42 -35.39
CA SER A 571 3.45 20.42 -36.47
C SER A 571 2.69 21.68 -36.08
N GLU A 572 1.65 21.57 -35.25
CA GLU A 572 0.83 22.72 -34.83
C GLU A 572 1.60 23.73 -33.97
N TRP A 573 2.55 23.26 -33.15
CA TRP A 573 3.32 24.15 -32.28
C TRP A 573 4.41 24.92 -33.04
N ARG A 574 4.96 24.30 -34.09
CA ARG A 574 5.88 24.96 -35.02
C ARG A 574 5.17 26.12 -35.74
N THR A 575 3.89 25.93 -36.08
CA THR A 575 3.03 26.97 -36.65
C THR A 575 2.78 28.10 -35.64
N TRP A 576 2.46 27.79 -34.39
CA TRP A 576 2.28 28.80 -33.33
C TRP A 576 3.55 29.61 -33.04
N ALA A 577 4.72 28.97 -33.01
CA ALA A 577 5.99 29.65 -32.81
C ALA A 577 6.40 30.55 -34.00
N ALA A 578 6.03 30.16 -35.22
CA ALA A 578 6.27 30.95 -36.43
C ALA A 578 5.47 32.28 -36.44
N VAL A 579 4.31 32.30 -35.79
CA VAL A 579 3.40 33.47 -35.71
C VAL A 579 3.84 34.47 -34.61
N LEU A 580 4.77 34.11 -33.72
CA LEU A 580 5.29 35.03 -32.71
C LEU A 580 6.18 36.13 -33.36
N PRO A 581 5.91 37.41 -33.07
CA PRO A 581 6.70 38.52 -33.62
C PRO A 581 8.17 38.44 -33.16
N PRO A 582 9.15 38.91 -33.97
CA PRO A 582 10.58 38.79 -33.68
C PRO A 582 10.99 39.35 -32.31
N THR A 583 10.28 40.36 -31.82
CA THR A 583 10.47 41.00 -30.51
C THR A 583 10.10 40.09 -29.34
N ARG A 584 9.25 39.07 -29.55
CA ARG A 584 8.89 38.03 -28.56
C ARG A 584 9.71 36.74 -28.71
N ARG A 585 10.65 36.69 -29.67
CA ARG A 585 11.62 35.61 -29.83
C ARG A 585 12.90 35.86 -29.00
N ARG A 586 12.76 36.48 -27.84
CA ARG A 586 13.82 36.58 -26.82
C ARG A 586 13.24 36.13 -25.49
N LEU A 587 13.92 35.22 -24.80
CA LEU A 587 13.47 34.79 -23.48
C LEU A 587 13.70 35.95 -22.50
N GLN A 588 12.68 36.34 -21.75
CA GLN A 588 12.78 37.45 -20.79
C GLN A 588 12.95 36.91 -19.37
N GLN A 589 13.92 37.44 -18.64
CA GLN A 589 14.15 37.06 -17.26
C GLN A 589 12.98 37.55 -16.38
N GLY A 590 12.32 36.63 -15.68
CA GLY A 590 11.16 36.91 -14.82
C GLY A 590 9.80 36.53 -15.42
N ASP A 591 9.75 36.19 -16.71
CA ASP A 591 8.56 35.61 -17.33
C ASP A 591 8.49 34.08 -17.05
N PRO A 592 7.41 33.55 -16.47
CA PRO A 592 7.26 32.12 -16.16
C PRO A 592 7.42 31.20 -17.39
N LEU A 593 6.98 31.65 -18.57
CA LEU A 593 7.12 30.87 -19.80
C LEU A 593 8.58 30.86 -20.28
N SER A 594 9.26 31.99 -20.21
CA SER A 594 10.69 32.11 -20.53
C SER A 594 11.56 31.23 -19.64
N GLN A 595 11.23 31.09 -18.35
CA GLN A 595 11.91 30.17 -17.43
C GLN A 595 11.73 28.70 -17.85
N PHE A 596 10.51 28.30 -18.22
CA PHE A 596 10.22 26.95 -18.71
C PHE A 596 10.94 26.64 -20.03
N LEU A 597 10.93 27.58 -20.99
CA LEU A 597 11.64 27.43 -22.26
C LEU A 597 13.16 27.35 -22.07
N PHE A 598 13.71 28.12 -21.13
CA PHE A 598 15.13 28.04 -20.79
C PHE A 598 15.54 26.64 -20.27
N LEU A 599 14.69 26.03 -19.45
CA LEU A 599 14.90 24.66 -18.96
C LEU A 599 14.90 23.63 -20.09
N LEU A 600 14.03 23.81 -21.09
CA LEU A 600 14.04 22.97 -22.30
C LEU A 600 15.33 23.16 -23.11
N ALA A 601 15.87 24.38 -23.17
CA ALA A 601 17.12 24.67 -23.89
C ALA A 601 18.36 24.06 -23.24
N ILE A 602 18.38 23.88 -21.91
CA ILE A 602 19.54 23.36 -21.16
C ILE A 602 19.50 21.83 -20.96
N GLU A 603 18.36 21.19 -21.20
CA GLU A 603 18.19 19.73 -21.12
C GLU A 603 19.13 18.92 -22.04
N PRO A 604 19.44 19.35 -23.30
CA PRO A 604 20.43 18.67 -24.14
C PRO A 604 21.82 18.59 -23.49
N LEU A 605 22.25 19.65 -22.78
CA LEU A 605 23.55 19.66 -22.09
C LEU A 605 23.60 18.56 -21.04
N ARG A 606 22.52 18.40 -20.26
CA ARG A 606 22.39 17.33 -19.27
C ARG A 606 22.45 15.94 -19.90
N ARG A 607 21.78 15.75 -21.04
CA ARG A 607 21.80 14.48 -21.79
C ARG A 607 23.18 14.15 -22.33
N ILE A 608 23.91 15.15 -22.84
CA ILE A 608 25.29 14.95 -23.30
C ILE A 608 26.17 14.44 -22.15
N PHE A 609 26.06 15.03 -20.96
CA PHE A 609 26.80 14.52 -19.79
C PHE A 609 26.39 13.10 -19.39
N ALA A 610 25.10 12.75 -19.51
CA ALA A 610 24.64 11.38 -19.27
C ALA A 610 25.23 10.38 -20.30
N CYS A 611 25.16 10.70 -21.59
CA CYS A 611 25.72 9.86 -22.66
C CYS A 611 27.25 9.66 -22.51
N VAL A 612 27.96 10.68 -22.06
CA VAL A 612 29.42 10.61 -21.83
C VAL A 612 29.77 9.71 -20.64
N ILE A 613 28.91 9.63 -19.63
CA ILE A 613 29.03 8.66 -18.52
C ILE A 613 28.72 7.24 -19.01
N GLU A 614 27.65 7.06 -19.79
CA GLU A 614 27.27 5.74 -20.35
C GLU A 614 28.30 5.19 -21.33
N ALA A 615 28.91 6.06 -22.13
CA ALA A 615 30.02 5.72 -23.03
C ALA A 615 31.33 5.41 -22.28
N GLY A 616 31.35 5.50 -20.94
CA GLY A 616 32.53 5.24 -20.11
C GLY A 616 33.63 6.28 -20.24
N ILE A 617 33.34 7.45 -20.83
CA ILE A 617 34.29 8.56 -20.98
C ILE A 617 34.44 9.26 -19.62
N PHE A 618 33.33 9.43 -18.88
CA PHE A 618 33.34 9.88 -17.48
C PHE A 618 33.15 8.69 -16.55
N LYS A 619 33.91 8.66 -15.47
CA LYS A 619 33.65 7.71 -14.39
C LYS A 619 32.52 8.24 -13.51
N PRO A 620 31.62 7.38 -13.00
CA PRO A 620 30.66 7.80 -12.00
C PRO A 620 31.40 8.33 -10.76
N ILE A 621 30.98 9.48 -10.23
CA ILE A 621 31.46 9.93 -8.93
C ILE A 621 30.94 8.91 -7.91
N MET A 622 31.80 7.99 -7.47
CA MET A 622 31.42 6.85 -6.63
C MET A 622 31.07 7.30 -5.21
N HIS A 623 29.94 7.97 -5.02
CA HIS A 623 29.48 8.49 -3.75
C HIS A 623 27.96 8.40 -3.66
N LYS A 624 27.42 7.94 -2.51
CA LYS A 624 25.99 7.59 -2.32
C LYS A 624 25.00 8.73 -2.66
N LEU A 625 25.45 9.99 -2.56
CA LEU A 625 24.67 11.20 -2.84
C LEU A 625 24.95 11.83 -4.23
N ALA A 626 25.92 11.31 -4.98
CA ALA A 626 26.42 11.91 -6.24
C ALA A 626 25.84 11.25 -7.49
N SER A 627 24.60 10.72 -7.41
CA SER A 627 23.94 10.05 -8.54
C SER A 627 23.60 11.01 -9.69
N ILE A 628 23.62 12.32 -9.43
CA ILE A 628 23.39 13.38 -10.39
C ILE A 628 24.63 14.29 -10.44
N GLY A 629 25.48 14.09 -11.45
CA GLY A 629 26.69 14.91 -11.67
C GLY A 629 26.42 16.36 -12.10
N VAL A 630 25.15 16.71 -12.38
CA VAL A 630 24.74 18.04 -12.88
C VAL A 630 23.50 18.53 -12.12
N SER A 631 23.62 19.59 -11.32
CA SER A 631 22.48 20.30 -10.71
C SER A 631 22.23 21.61 -11.45
N LEU A 632 20.99 21.84 -11.91
CA LEU A 632 20.61 23.02 -12.69
C LEU A 632 19.52 23.80 -11.95
N TYR A 633 19.68 25.12 -11.82
CA TYR A 633 18.63 26.02 -11.34
C TYR A 633 18.65 27.34 -12.10
N ALA A 634 17.61 27.60 -12.90
CA ALA A 634 17.47 28.82 -13.69
C ALA A 634 18.80 29.20 -14.38
N ASP A 635 19.36 30.37 -14.10
CA ASP A 635 20.61 30.91 -14.66
C ASP A 635 21.90 30.42 -13.98
N ALA A 636 21.81 29.51 -13.00
CA ALA A 636 22.95 28.97 -12.27
C ALA A 636 23.03 27.44 -12.41
N ALA A 637 24.12 26.94 -12.97
CA ALA A 637 24.40 25.51 -13.06
C ALA A 637 25.59 25.13 -12.17
N ALA A 638 25.45 23.99 -11.51
CA ALA A 638 26.42 23.38 -10.62
C ALA A 638 26.78 21.99 -11.16
N LEU A 639 28.05 21.79 -11.51
CA LEU A 639 28.56 20.54 -12.05
C LEU A 639 29.54 19.92 -11.05
N PHE A 640 29.44 18.62 -10.82
CA PHE A 640 30.41 17.87 -10.03
C PHE A 640 31.17 16.93 -10.96
N LEU A 641 32.50 17.01 -10.93
CA LEU A 641 33.39 16.25 -11.81
C LEU A 641 34.43 15.48 -11.01
N ASN A 642 34.89 14.34 -11.53
CA ASN A 642 36.10 13.74 -10.99
C ASN A 642 37.31 14.57 -11.41
N PRO A 643 38.36 14.63 -10.59
CA PRO A 643 39.50 15.46 -10.85
C PRO A 643 40.47 14.73 -11.80
N TYR A 644 40.01 14.40 -13.01
CA TYR A 644 40.82 13.76 -14.05
C TYR A 644 40.99 14.69 -15.25
N LYS A 645 42.24 14.84 -15.74
CA LYS A 645 42.55 15.70 -16.90
C LYS A 645 41.69 15.39 -18.13
N ARG A 646 41.38 14.11 -18.35
CA ARG A 646 40.53 13.65 -19.47
C ARG A 646 39.08 14.12 -19.34
N GLU A 647 38.50 14.05 -18.14
CA GLU A 647 37.12 14.50 -17.90
C GLU A 647 37.01 16.03 -18.00
N MET A 648 38.02 16.76 -17.52
CA MET A 648 38.05 18.23 -17.62
C MET A 648 38.16 18.72 -19.07
N LYS A 649 39.03 18.10 -19.89
CA LYS A 649 39.14 18.43 -21.32
C LYS A 649 37.87 18.10 -22.10
N ALA A 650 37.24 16.97 -21.80
CA ALA A 650 35.97 16.58 -22.39
C ALA A 650 34.83 17.52 -21.95
N THR A 651 34.79 17.92 -20.68
CA THR A 651 33.86 18.96 -20.18
C THR A 651 34.05 20.27 -20.94
N GLN A 652 35.28 20.73 -21.11
CA GLN A 652 35.59 21.95 -21.87
C GLN A 652 35.11 21.85 -23.33
N SER A 653 35.30 20.68 -23.95
CA SER A 653 34.85 20.41 -25.32
C SER A 653 33.32 20.41 -25.42
N ILE A 654 32.62 19.78 -24.47
CA ILE A 654 31.16 19.73 -24.40
C ILE A 654 30.57 21.14 -24.23
N LEU A 655 31.12 21.91 -23.28
CA LEU A 655 30.68 23.28 -23.00
C LEU A 655 30.98 24.24 -24.16
N SER A 656 32.03 23.97 -24.96
CA SER A 656 32.36 24.76 -26.16
C SER A 656 31.58 24.35 -27.41
N ALA A 657 31.19 23.07 -27.51
CA ALA A 657 30.52 22.49 -28.69
C ALA A 657 28.99 22.57 -28.63
N CYS A 658 28.41 22.98 -27.50
CA CYS A 658 26.96 23.02 -27.31
C CYS A 658 26.31 24.05 -28.26
N GLY A 659 25.82 23.60 -29.41
CA GLY A 659 25.23 24.40 -30.49
C GLY A 659 23.86 25.04 -30.20
N SER A 660 23.46 25.13 -28.94
CA SER A 660 22.15 25.68 -28.50
C SER A 660 22.11 27.22 -28.39
N GLY A 661 23.23 27.90 -28.60
CA GLY A 661 23.38 29.34 -28.34
C GLY A 661 23.58 29.68 -26.87
N LEU A 662 23.54 28.67 -25.98
CA LEU A 662 23.93 28.78 -24.57
C LEU A 662 25.47 28.83 -24.49
N PHE A 663 26.07 29.99 -24.77
CA PHE A 663 27.50 30.17 -24.52
C PHE A 663 27.77 30.20 -23.02
N THR A 664 28.24 29.10 -22.44
CA THR A 664 28.77 29.13 -21.08
C THR A 664 30.04 29.97 -21.08
N ASN A 665 30.08 31.03 -20.28
CA ASN A 665 31.25 31.87 -20.20
C ASN A 665 32.32 31.16 -19.36
N LEU A 666 33.16 30.35 -20.02
CA LEU A 666 34.23 29.61 -19.36
C LEU A 666 35.22 30.55 -18.63
N LYS A 667 35.34 31.81 -19.05
CA LYS A 667 36.18 32.82 -18.35
C LYS A 667 35.57 33.33 -17.05
N LYS A 668 34.26 33.14 -16.83
CA LYS A 668 33.54 33.54 -15.61
C LYS A 668 33.06 32.35 -14.77
N SER A 669 33.23 31.13 -15.26
CA SER A 669 32.91 29.91 -14.52
C SER A 669 34.04 29.61 -13.52
N SER A 670 33.66 29.24 -12.30
CA SER A 670 34.57 29.09 -11.17
C SER A 670 34.69 27.62 -10.77
N PRO A 671 35.85 26.98 -10.95
CA PRO A 671 36.12 25.66 -10.38
C PRO A 671 36.57 25.78 -8.92
N PHE A 672 36.01 24.91 -8.08
CA PHE A 672 36.32 24.78 -6.65
C PHE A 672 36.81 23.34 -6.38
N PRO A 673 38.11 23.14 -6.07
CA PRO A 673 38.62 21.83 -5.73
C PRO A 673 38.14 21.39 -4.35
N ILE A 674 37.79 20.10 -4.20
CA ILE A 674 37.39 19.46 -2.94
C ILE A 674 38.33 18.28 -2.72
N CYS A 675 39.19 18.36 -1.70
CA CYS A 675 40.14 17.30 -1.35
C CYS A 675 41.01 16.83 -2.55
N CYS A 676 41.48 17.76 -3.39
CA CYS A 676 42.38 17.49 -4.51
C CYS A 676 43.82 17.85 -4.15
N ASP A 677 44.80 17.15 -4.74
CA ASP A 677 46.23 17.39 -4.53
C ASP A 677 46.73 18.63 -5.30
N ASP A 678 47.73 19.33 -4.77
CA ASP A 678 48.23 20.60 -5.32
C ASP A 678 48.79 20.48 -6.75
N GLN A 679 49.36 19.31 -7.09
CA GLN A 679 49.86 19.03 -8.43
C GLN A 679 48.72 18.97 -9.47
N LEU A 680 47.59 18.40 -9.09
CA LEU A 680 46.40 18.27 -9.94
C LEU A 680 45.68 19.61 -10.12
N ILE A 681 45.66 20.44 -9.08
CA ILE A 681 45.13 21.80 -9.12
C ILE A 681 45.94 22.64 -10.11
N THR A 682 47.26 22.54 -10.07
CA THR A 682 48.15 23.34 -10.92
C THR A 682 48.15 22.89 -12.38
N GLU A 683 48.14 21.59 -12.67
CA GLU A 683 48.27 21.05 -14.03
C GLU A 683 46.94 20.96 -14.83
N VAL A 684 45.79 20.96 -14.15
CA VAL A 684 44.49 20.68 -14.79
C VAL A 684 43.52 21.86 -14.67
N LEU A 685 43.42 22.49 -13.50
CA LEU A 685 42.44 23.56 -13.28
C LEU A 685 42.88 24.90 -13.88
N LEU A 686 44.19 25.20 -13.89
CA LEU A 686 44.75 26.41 -14.54
C LEU A 686 44.65 26.35 -16.09
N GLU A 687 44.70 25.16 -16.69
CA GLU A 687 44.40 24.98 -18.13
C GLU A 687 42.90 25.19 -18.44
N PHE A 688 42.03 24.90 -17.47
CA PHE A 688 40.57 24.92 -17.64
C PHE A 688 39.94 26.31 -17.37
N ALA A 689 40.37 27.02 -16.33
CA ALA A 689 39.87 28.33 -15.95
C ALA A 689 41.00 29.27 -15.53
N LYS A 690 40.84 30.58 -15.79
CA LYS A 690 41.85 31.61 -15.45
C LYS A 690 42.04 31.81 -13.94
N THR A 691 41.02 31.50 -13.14
CA THR A 691 41.02 31.64 -11.69
C THR A 691 40.47 30.36 -11.06
N ILE A 692 41.11 29.91 -9.99
CA ILE A 692 40.66 28.77 -9.18
C ILE A 692 40.19 29.37 -7.86
N ASP A 693 38.94 29.08 -7.49
CA ASP A 693 38.35 29.62 -6.28
C ASP A 693 38.35 28.55 -5.17
N SER A 694 38.25 29.01 -3.91
CA SER A 694 38.21 28.13 -2.74
C SER A 694 36.87 28.23 -2.01
N LEU A 695 36.51 27.17 -1.29
CA LEU A 695 35.36 27.18 -0.37
C LEU A 695 35.79 27.78 0.98
N PRO A 696 34.97 28.60 1.65
CA PRO A 696 33.54 28.85 1.38
C PRO A 696 33.28 29.87 0.26
N CYS A 697 32.18 29.69 -0.48
CA CYS A 697 31.77 30.59 -1.56
C CYS A 697 30.26 30.89 -1.51
N LYS A 698 29.76 31.79 -2.35
CA LYS A 698 28.30 32.00 -2.50
C LYS A 698 27.73 31.25 -3.70
N TYR A 699 26.68 30.47 -3.49
CA TYR A 699 25.89 29.83 -4.54
C TYR A 699 24.42 30.15 -4.32
N LEU A 700 23.75 30.62 -5.38
CA LEU A 700 22.38 31.15 -5.31
C LEU A 700 22.21 32.25 -4.24
N GLY A 701 23.25 33.01 -3.92
CA GLY A 701 23.21 34.06 -2.88
C GLY A 701 23.38 33.55 -1.44
N LEU A 702 23.42 32.23 -1.21
CA LEU A 702 23.67 31.61 0.09
C LEU A 702 25.11 31.10 0.23
N PRO A 703 25.67 31.06 1.46
CA PRO A 703 27.05 30.61 1.69
C PRO A 703 27.17 29.07 1.64
N LEU A 704 28.01 28.56 0.73
CA LEU A 704 28.45 27.16 0.69
C LEU A 704 29.70 26.97 1.55
N SER A 705 29.77 25.88 2.32
CA SER A 705 30.86 25.62 3.26
C SER A 705 31.19 24.14 3.42
N LEU A 706 32.47 23.84 3.68
CA LEU A 706 32.96 22.47 3.95
C LEU A 706 32.55 21.93 5.32
N ARG A 707 32.19 22.81 6.25
CA ARG A 707 31.74 22.48 7.62
C ARG A 707 30.25 22.76 7.76
N LYS A 708 29.57 21.96 8.61
CA LYS A 708 28.17 22.18 8.99
C LYS A 708 28.10 23.52 9.72
N GLN A 709 27.34 24.48 9.19
CA GLN A 709 27.05 25.71 9.93
C GLN A 709 26.11 25.33 11.08
N LEU A 710 26.55 25.53 12.32
CA LEU A 710 25.66 25.53 13.48
C LEU A 710 24.70 26.71 13.28
N ALA A 711 23.40 26.44 13.24
CA ALA A 711 22.40 27.49 13.22
C ALA A 711 22.53 28.28 14.54
N CYS A 712 22.71 29.60 14.45
CA CYS A 712 22.32 30.52 15.52
C CYS A 712 20.82 30.76 15.45
#